data_AF-A0A4S1DV70-F1
#
_entry.id   AF-A0A4S1DV70-F1
#
_cell.length_a   1.000
_cell.length_b   1.000
_cell.length_c   1.000
_cell.angle_alpha   90.00
_cell.angle_beta   90.00
_cell.angle_gamma   90.00
#
_symmetry.space_group_name_H-M   'P 1'
#
loop_
_entity.id
_entity.type
_entity.pdbx_description
1 polymer ?
#
loop_
_entity_poly.entity_id
_entity_poly.type
_entity_poly.pdbx_seq_one_letter_code
_entity_poly.pdbx_strand_id
1 'polypeptide(L)'
;MIKKLVICITIITLFSFTIANNFRELVLEKLQNYVGDYPEKVYVQTDKPYYATGEDIWYTAYLVNGIDHKRSDKSRVIYVELINDKDSIVSKKQLYTNDISVPGDFKIKKEWTPGNYMLRAYTNYMRNKDADYFFQKQIPIWNLVVNDSLNDTLTVAGLDKNQTPLLEKELVEKPEINFYPESGYLINGLASKVGIKVKDKQNRHIIVKGAIKDSDGITICPFETFEFGLGYATITPEANKSYYASVIINNQEIQYPLPKALPQGYHLSIVNNGHQIILKATANVDLGLKNSFLVAHQRGKLFFEKLETENKNTYTIKLNTSSLQDGVANFTLFDNSGKPVCERLVYINNPVNDININVSKNKTVYKTRDKVTIQIDLADKNGNQALGNLSMSVIDLDAVGQNSKSENIKTYLLLNSDLRGKIENPGYFFEKENDPKRHYLLDLVMLTHGWRRFTWNTILYNATAEKEHFKPETGIYISGRTMALKGAKQSFSAATRLTFMGSDPYQDKKQSNANGIFKYGPFVFNDSIPTLIEARVKDFKSDDNRKNRFVNILLNDDFNNSPKVSRNTLLKPNVNDKRKITNFIKQSQSITKIEAEFEESARVLDEVIITAQRKSEREKRNALLNERTDYGFPSNRIDLNDYPNSESLTIFDLLAMVPGVTVNNDSISIRNGGTPRIFLDGIPVQIVDISHINGSEIEFIDVLKGADAAFFSNSGNGVIAIHSRTGAGIRNINVKRKPGIIDFKAVGFYTAREFYAPDHLNGFDEAIKQDIRTTLHWEPKIKLTRDASKSEISFFTSDTRSNYAIKIEGVTETGIPVYHLTTLEVD
;
A
#
# COMPACT_ATOMS: atom_id res chain seq x y z
N MET A 1 -44.61 -22.33 53.91
CA MET A 1 -43.58 -21.35 53.47
C MET A 1 -42.24 -22.00 53.11
N ILE A 2 -41.70 -22.90 53.94
CA ILE A 2 -40.36 -23.50 53.74
C ILE A 2 -40.19 -24.23 52.39
N LYS A 3 -41.19 -25.00 51.92
CA LYS A 3 -41.12 -25.67 50.59
C LYS A 3 -41.02 -24.69 49.40
N LYS A 4 -41.67 -23.53 49.45
CA LYS A 4 -41.59 -22.51 48.39
C LYS A 4 -40.25 -21.77 48.40
N LEU A 5 -39.67 -21.57 49.60
CA LEU A 5 -38.35 -20.97 49.77
C LEU A 5 -37.25 -21.90 49.23
N VAL A 6 -37.34 -23.20 49.52
CA VAL A 6 -36.40 -24.21 49.00
C VAL A 6 -36.45 -24.28 47.48
N ILE A 7 -37.65 -24.30 46.87
CA ILE A 7 -37.82 -24.30 45.41
C ILE A 7 -37.27 -23.02 44.76
N CYS A 8 -37.47 -21.85 45.37
CA CYS A 8 -36.86 -20.61 44.87
C CYS A 8 -35.33 -20.65 44.95
N ILE A 9 -34.76 -21.19 46.03
CA ILE A 9 -33.31 -21.33 46.19
C ILE A 9 -32.74 -22.34 45.18
N THR A 10 -33.41 -23.47 44.91
CA THR A 10 -32.97 -24.42 43.86
C THR A 10 -33.10 -23.85 42.45
N ILE A 11 -34.12 -23.03 42.16
CA ILE A 11 -34.25 -22.36 40.86
C ILE A 11 -33.16 -21.29 40.70
N ILE A 12 -32.84 -20.52 41.75
CA ILE A 12 -31.77 -19.52 41.71
C ILE A 12 -30.39 -20.17 41.55
N THR A 13 -30.12 -21.32 42.18
CA THR A 13 -28.85 -22.05 41.98
C THR A 13 -28.75 -22.69 40.60
N LEU A 14 -29.87 -23.17 40.01
CA LEU A 14 -29.92 -23.63 38.61
C LEU A 14 -29.73 -22.49 37.60
N PHE A 15 -30.26 -21.28 37.87
CA PHE A 15 -30.00 -20.09 37.06
C PHE A 15 -28.54 -19.61 37.16
N SER A 16 -27.90 -19.76 38.32
CA SER A 16 -26.49 -19.40 38.51
C SER A 16 -25.54 -20.29 37.69
N PHE A 17 -25.87 -21.57 37.52
CA PHE A 17 -25.10 -22.53 36.71
C PHE A 17 -25.30 -22.34 35.20
N THR A 18 -26.46 -21.84 34.75
CA THR A 18 -26.72 -21.59 33.32
C THR A 18 -26.00 -20.34 32.80
N ILE A 19 -25.84 -19.30 33.63
CA ILE A 19 -25.16 -18.06 33.22
C ILE A 19 -23.65 -18.27 32.97
N ALA A 20 -22.97 -19.06 33.81
CA ALA A 20 -21.53 -19.33 33.66
C ALA A 20 -21.20 -20.20 32.43
N ASN A 21 -22.02 -21.23 32.14
CA ASN A 21 -21.86 -22.05 30.94
C ASN A 21 -22.14 -21.25 29.65
N ASN A 22 -23.14 -20.37 29.67
CA ASN A 22 -23.47 -19.53 28.51
C ASN A 22 -22.35 -18.54 28.14
N PHE A 23 -21.60 -18.01 29.13
CA PHE A 23 -20.50 -17.09 28.84
C PHE A 23 -19.27 -17.78 28.26
N ARG A 24 -18.87 -18.94 28.80
CA ARG A 24 -17.75 -19.72 28.24
C ARG A 24 -18.01 -20.05 26.77
N GLU A 25 -19.20 -20.56 26.46
CA GLU A 25 -19.60 -20.88 25.08
C GLU A 25 -19.56 -19.64 24.19
N LEU A 26 -20.05 -18.49 24.67
CA LEU A 26 -19.97 -17.22 23.95
C LEU A 26 -18.52 -16.83 23.61
N VAL A 27 -17.60 -16.91 24.57
CA VAL A 27 -16.17 -16.58 24.32
C VAL A 27 -15.57 -17.49 23.24
N LEU A 28 -15.83 -18.79 23.34
CA LEU A 28 -15.32 -19.78 22.38
C LEU A 28 -15.92 -19.56 20.99
N GLU A 29 -17.22 -19.32 20.90
CA GLU A 29 -17.92 -19.03 19.65
C GLU A 29 -17.36 -17.76 18.99
N LYS A 30 -17.14 -16.69 19.76
CA LYS A 30 -16.57 -15.44 19.25
C LYS A 30 -15.15 -15.63 18.72
N LEU A 31 -14.31 -16.42 19.39
CA LEU A 31 -12.98 -16.77 18.89
C LEU A 31 -13.05 -17.59 17.60
N GLN A 32 -13.94 -18.58 17.55
CA GLN A 32 -14.14 -19.40 16.36
C GLN A 32 -14.62 -18.57 15.16
N ASN A 33 -15.59 -17.67 15.38
CA ASN A 33 -16.09 -16.73 14.38
C ASN A 33 -14.97 -15.80 13.87
N TYR A 34 -14.13 -15.28 14.78
CA TYR A 34 -12.99 -14.44 14.42
C TYR A 34 -11.94 -15.20 13.59
N VAL A 35 -11.69 -16.48 13.87
CA VAL A 35 -10.78 -17.32 13.07
C VAL A 35 -11.39 -17.64 11.70
N GLY A 36 -12.69 -17.93 11.63
CA GLY A 36 -13.39 -18.20 10.37
C GLY A 36 -13.40 -16.99 9.45
N ASP A 37 -13.68 -15.80 10.00
CA ASP A 37 -13.65 -14.53 9.29
C ASP A 37 -12.28 -13.82 9.36
N TYR A 38 -11.17 -14.55 9.51
CA TYR A 38 -9.82 -14.03 9.73
C TYR A 38 -9.51 -12.63 9.13
N PRO A 39 -8.78 -11.76 9.86
CA PRO A 39 -8.28 -10.51 9.30
C PRO A 39 -7.20 -10.76 8.25
N GLU A 40 -7.03 -9.85 7.30
CA GLU A 40 -5.89 -9.87 6.38
C GLU A 40 -4.72 -9.04 6.95
N LYS A 41 -3.48 -9.39 6.60
CA LYS A 41 -2.30 -8.53 6.81
C LYS A 41 -1.62 -8.28 5.47
N VAL A 42 -1.18 -7.05 5.26
CA VAL A 42 -0.25 -6.70 4.20
C VAL A 42 1.10 -6.37 4.82
N TYR A 43 2.18 -6.78 4.17
CA TYR A 43 3.56 -6.36 4.47
C TYR A 43 4.23 -5.93 3.17
N VAL A 44 5.08 -4.89 3.21
CA VAL A 44 5.82 -4.45 2.02
C VAL A 44 7.31 -4.39 2.31
N GLN A 45 8.06 -5.21 1.59
CA GLN A 45 9.52 -5.14 1.55
C GLN A 45 9.96 -4.15 0.48
N THR A 46 10.94 -3.32 0.79
CA THR A 46 11.57 -2.41 -0.16
C THR A 46 13.04 -2.79 -0.37
N ASP A 47 13.60 -2.50 -1.53
CA ASP A 47 15.02 -2.75 -1.82
C ASP A 47 15.93 -2.01 -0.84
N LYS A 48 15.68 -0.70 -0.65
CA LYS A 48 16.44 0.18 0.24
C LYS A 48 15.58 0.72 1.41
N PRO A 49 16.22 1.15 2.52
CA PRO A 49 15.54 1.80 3.64
C PRO A 49 15.27 3.30 3.43
N TYR A 50 15.96 3.96 2.51
CA TYR A 50 15.81 5.37 2.14
C TYR A 50 16.33 5.61 0.71
N TYR A 51 15.96 6.75 0.11
CA TYR A 51 16.17 7.04 -1.31
C TYR A 51 16.56 8.50 -1.55
N ALA A 52 17.03 8.81 -2.75
CA ALA A 52 17.20 10.17 -3.23
C ALA A 52 16.17 10.54 -4.31
N THR A 53 15.96 11.84 -4.54
CA THR A 53 15.12 12.35 -5.65
C THR A 53 15.64 11.83 -7.00
N GLY A 54 14.76 11.28 -7.84
CA GLY A 54 15.14 10.68 -9.13
C GLY A 54 15.28 9.15 -9.11
N GLU A 55 15.49 8.55 -7.93
CA GLU A 55 15.60 7.11 -7.77
C GLU A 55 14.24 6.38 -7.87
N ASP A 56 14.33 5.05 -7.91
CA ASP A 56 13.20 4.14 -7.93
C ASP A 56 13.07 3.40 -6.60
N ILE A 57 11.85 3.36 -6.06
CA ILE A 57 11.48 2.52 -4.92
C ILE A 57 10.98 1.20 -5.49
N TRP A 58 11.77 0.14 -5.33
CA TRP A 58 11.37 -1.21 -5.70
C TRP A 58 10.80 -1.92 -4.48
N TYR A 59 9.67 -2.61 -4.64
CA TYR A 59 9.02 -3.28 -3.52
C TYR A 59 8.28 -4.56 -3.90
N THR A 60 8.11 -5.43 -2.92
CA THR A 60 7.24 -6.61 -2.99
C THR A 60 6.22 -6.52 -1.86
N ALA A 61 4.93 -6.59 -2.22
CA ALA A 61 3.84 -6.62 -1.27
C ALA A 61 3.40 -8.07 -1.01
N TYR A 62 3.31 -8.46 0.26
CA TYR A 62 2.85 -9.77 0.71
C TYR A 62 1.44 -9.63 1.31
N LEU A 63 0.49 -10.46 0.86
CA LEU A 63 -0.87 -10.51 1.38
C LEU A 63 -1.13 -11.86 2.04
N VAL A 64 -1.32 -11.84 3.36
CA VAL A 64 -1.44 -13.05 4.18
C VAL A 64 -2.69 -13.04 5.05
N ASN A 65 -3.14 -14.24 5.40
CA ASN A 65 -4.11 -14.46 6.46
C ASN A 65 -3.47 -14.04 7.80
N GLY A 66 -4.17 -13.20 8.57
CA GLY A 66 -3.67 -12.66 9.82
C GLY A 66 -3.66 -13.62 11.00
N ILE A 67 -4.15 -14.86 10.84
CA ILE A 67 -4.15 -15.93 11.85
C ILE A 67 -2.95 -16.86 11.65
N ASP A 68 -2.77 -17.39 10.44
CA ASP A 68 -1.76 -18.42 10.14
C ASP A 68 -0.68 -17.98 9.14
N HIS A 69 -0.76 -16.75 8.64
CA HIS A 69 0.16 -16.15 7.67
C HIS A 69 0.29 -16.89 6.34
N LYS A 70 -0.63 -17.81 6.01
CA LYS A 70 -0.74 -18.37 4.67
C LYS A 70 -1.31 -17.35 3.70
N ARG A 71 -1.31 -17.66 2.41
CA ARG A 71 -1.98 -16.85 1.38
C ARG A 71 -3.43 -16.57 1.78
N SER A 72 -3.84 -15.31 1.73
CA SER A 72 -5.25 -14.96 1.90
C SER A 72 -6.08 -15.40 0.69
N ASP A 73 -7.28 -15.93 0.93
CA ASP A 73 -8.24 -16.25 -0.13
C ASP A 73 -9.38 -15.24 -0.24
N LYS A 74 -9.44 -14.25 0.65
CA LYS A 74 -10.45 -13.18 0.64
C LYS A 74 -10.20 -12.18 -0.47
N SER A 75 -9.09 -11.43 -0.39
CA SER A 75 -8.76 -10.38 -1.35
C SER A 75 -7.69 -10.83 -2.35
N ARG A 76 -7.78 -10.32 -3.58
CA ARG A 76 -6.76 -10.42 -4.63
C ARG A 76 -6.19 -9.05 -5.02
N VAL A 77 -6.73 -7.98 -4.44
CA VAL A 77 -6.35 -6.60 -4.74
C VAL A 77 -5.65 -5.95 -3.56
N ILE A 78 -4.47 -5.38 -3.79
CA ILE A 78 -3.69 -4.62 -2.82
C ILE A 78 -3.53 -3.19 -3.33
N TYR A 79 -3.84 -2.21 -2.49
CA TYR A 79 -3.54 -0.81 -2.74
C TYR A 79 -2.22 -0.47 -2.05
N VAL A 80 -1.32 0.18 -2.78
CA VAL A 80 -0.07 0.72 -2.24
C VAL A 80 -0.02 2.19 -2.58
N GLU A 81 0.22 3.02 -1.57
CA GLU A 81 0.18 4.47 -1.65
C GLU A 81 1.45 5.07 -1.09
N LEU A 82 1.97 6.08 -1.79
CA LEU A 82 3.07 6.90 -1.31
C LEU A 82 2.53 8.28 -0.95
N ILE A 83 2.72 8.68 0.30
CA ILE A 83 2.12 9.86 0.92
C ILE A 83 3.24 10.78 1.40
N ASN A 84 3.21 12.05 1.00
CA ASN A 84 4.24 13.02 1.42
C ASN A 84 4.07 13.46 2.88
N ASP A 85 4.99 14.27 3.39
CA ASP A 85 4.98 14.83 4.74
C ASP A 85 3.76 15.72 5.06
N LYS A 86 3.08 16.24 4.05
CA LYS A 86 1.83 17.02 4.12
C LYS A 86 0.56 16.16 4.00
N ASP A 87 0.69 14.84 4.21
CA ASP A 87 -0.41 13.86 4.13
C ASP A 87 -1.14 13.80 2.78
N SER A 88 -0.51 14.27 1.71
CA SER A 88 -1.03 14.17 0.34
C SER A 88 -0.52 12.90 -0.33
N ILE A 89 -1.43 12.14 -0.95
CA ILE A 89 -1.09 10.96 -1.76
C ILE A 89 -0.44 11.44 -3.06
N VAL A 90 0.87 11.23 -3.20
CA VAL A 90 1.62 11.64 -4.41
C VAL A 90 1.63 10.56 -5.49
N SER A 91 1.40 9.31 -5.12
CA SER A 91 1.30 8.18 -6.04
C SER A 91 0.50 7.04 -5.41
N LYS A 92 -0.29 6.34 -6.22
CA LYS A 92 -1.13 5.21 -5.81
C LYS A 92 -1.06 4.12 -6.87
N LYS A 93 -0.89 2.87 -6.43
CA LYS A 93 -0.88 1.67 -7.27
C LYS A 93 -1.92 0.69 -6.76
N GLN A 94 -2.67 0.09 -7.68
CA GLN A 94 -3.56 -1.03 -7.40
C GLN A 94 -2.95 -2.27 -8.04
N LEU A 95 -2.60 -3.25 -7.22
CA LEU A 95 -1.92 -4.48 -7.62
C LEU A 95 -2.89 -5.66 -7.53
N TYR A 96 -2.77 -6.59 -8.47
CA TYR A 96 -3.49 -7.85 -8.46
C TYR A 96 -2.54 -9.00 -8.14
N THR A 97 -2.94 -9.88 -7.22
CA THR A 97 -2.16 -11.07 -6.89
C THR A 97 -3.02 -12.32 -6.80
N ASN A 98 -2.61 -13.35 -7.54
CA ASN A 98 -3.03 -14.74 -7.31
C ASN A 98 -2.03 -15.52 -6.46
N ASP A 99 -0.91 -14.91 -6.06
CA ASP A 99 0.10 -15.53 -5.20
C ASP A 99 0.08 -14.87 -3.81
N ILE A 100 0.96 -15.30 -2.90
CA ILE A 100 1.12 -14.64 -1.60
C ILE A 100 1.79 -13.27 -1.71
N SER A 101 2.49 -13.00 -2.82
CA SER A 101 3.24 -11.77 -3.06
C SER A 101 3.10 -11.25 -4.49
N VAL A 102 3.27 -9.93 -4.64
CA VAL A 102 3.22 -9.21 -5.93
C VAL A 102 4.27 -8.09 -5.99
N PRO A 103 5.02 -7.97 -7.10
CA PRO A 103 5.97 -6.88 -7.31
C PRO A 103 5.25 -5.54 -7.50
N GLY A 104 5.94 -4.46 -7.17
CA GLY A 104 5.54 -3.10 -7.52
C GLY A 104 6.71 -2.12 -7.41
N ASP A 105 6.49 -0.91 -7.89
CA ASP A 105 7.51 0.12 -7.87
C ASP A 105 6.91 1.54 -7.89
N PHE A 106 7.71 2.51 -7.44
CA PHE A 106 7.44 3.94 -7.57
C PHE A 106 8.65 4.68 -8.12
N LYS A 107 8.44 5.51 -9.15
CA LYS A 107 9.44 6.49 -9.60
C LYS A 107 9.36 7.76 -8.75
N ILE A 108 10.44 8.11 -8.05
CA ILE A 108 10.58 9.39 -7.35
C ILE A 108 10.96 10.44 -8.39
N LYS A 109 10.09 11.43 -8.64
CA LYS A 109 10.41 12.49 -9.61
C LYS A 109 11.49 13.42 -9.04
N LYS A 110 12.37 13.95 -9.90
CA LYS A 110 13.41 14.93 -9.53
C LYS A 110 12.82 16.19 -8.86
N GLU A 111 11.59 16.55 -9.23
CA GLU A 111 10.81 17.70 -8.73
C GLU A 111 10.23 17.51 -7.31
N TRP A 112 10.26 16.30 -6.76
CA TRP A 112 9.61 16.02 -5.47
C TRP A 112 10.36 16.69 -4.32
N THR A 113 9.60 17.19 -3.36
CA THR A 113 10.17 17.77 -2.13
C THR A 113 10.82 16.67 -1.29
N PRO A 114 12.06 16.84 -0.81
CA PRO A 114 12.66 15.90 0.13
C PRO A 114 11.85 15.86 1.45
N GLY A 115 11.87 14.73 2.14
CA GLY A 115 11.17 14.58 3.41
C GLY A 115 10.89 13.14 3.81
N ASN A 116 10.09 12.97 4.86
CA ASN A 116 9.70 11.67 5.40
C ASN A 116 8.34 11.24 4.83
N TYR A 117 8.39 10.52 3.71
CA TYR A 117 7.21 9.96 3.08
C TYR A 117 6.69 8.75 3.86
N MET A 118 5.42 8.43 3.68
CA MET A 118 4.80 7.21 4.20
C MET A 118 4.38 6.33 3.03
N LEU A 119 4.91 5.10 3.03
CA LEU A 119 4.45 4.00 2.22
C LEU A 119 3.34 3.27 2.98
N ARG A 120 2.12 3.29 2.45
CA ARG A 120 0.94 2.66 3.04
C ARG A 120 0.43 1.54 2.15
N ALA A 121 0.11 0.38 2.71
CA ALA A 121 -0.49 -0.72 1.95
C ALA A 121 -1.65 -1.42 2.68
N TYR A 122 -2.72 -1.73 1.94
CA TYR A 122 -3.95 -2.30 2.48
C TYR A 122 -4.81 -2.97 1.40
N THR A 123 -5.74 -3.84 1.80
CA THR A 123 -6.83 -4.33 0.94
C THR A 123 -8.12 -3.55 1.23
N ASN A 124 -9.08 -3.56 0.31
CA ASN A 124 -10.37 -2.92 0.56
C ASN A 124 -11.04 -3.48 1.84
N TYR A 125 -10.94 -4.79 2.08
CA TYR A 125 -11.50 -5.45 3.27
C TYR A 125 -10.91 -4.93 4.59
N MET A 126 -9.61 -4.61 4.62
CA MET A 126 -8.96 -4.06 5.81
C MET A 126 -9.54 -2.70 6.24
N ARG A 127 -10.24 -1.98 5.36
CA ARG A 127 -10.85 -0.67 5.65
C ARG A 127 -12.03 -0.76 6.63
N ASN A 128 -12.51 -1.96 6.95
CA ASN A 128 -13.46 -2.19 8.04
C ASN A 128 -12.81 -2.09 9.44
N LYS A 129 -11.49 -1.87 9.51
CA LYS A 129 -10.74 -1.66 10.75
C LYS A 129 -10.11 -0.27 10.75
N ASP A 130 -9.56 0.12 11.90
CA ASP A 130 -8.83 1.38 12.05
C ASP A 130 -7.65 1.46 11.06
N ALA A 131 -7.30 2.67 10.61
CA ALA A 131 -6.17 2.92 9.71
C ALA A 131 -4.82 2.41 10.27
N ASP A 132 -4.73 2.27 11.60
CA ASP A 132 -3.59 1.70 12.31
C ASP A 132 -3.34 0.20 12.01
N TYR A 133 -4.30 -0.50 11.38
CA TYR A 133 -4.16 -1.89 10.89
C TYR A 133 -3.51 -1.99 9.51
N PHE A 134 -3.39 -0.88 8.78
CA PHE A 134 -2.69 -0.86 7.50
C PHE A 134 -1.18 -0.97 7.71
N PHE A 135 -0.49 -1.57 6.75
CA PHE A 135 0.96 -1.47 6.72
C PHE A 135 1.36 -0.02 6.48
N GLN A 136 2.24 0.54 7.31
CA GLN A 136 2.71 1.91 7.20
C GLN A 136 4.22 1.97 7.47
N LYS A 137 5.02 2.31 6.47
CA LYS A 137 6.48 2.45 6.59
C LYS A 137 6.94 3.83 6.17
N GLN A 138 7.78 4.46 6.98
CA GLN A 138 8.42 5.73 6.63
C GLN A 138 9.51 5.48 5.59
N ILE A 139 9.51 6.28 4.53
CA ILE A 139 10.51 6.27 3.46
C ILE A 139 11.14 7.67 3.42
N PRO A 140 12.32 7.86 4.02
CA PRO A 140 13.07 9.11 3.87
C PRO A 140 13.52 9.28 2.41
N ILE A 141 13.21 10.44 1.84
CA ILE A 141 13.65 10.87 0.51
C ILE A 141 14.54 12.09 0.66
N TRP A 142 15.79 11.99 0.22
CA TRP A 142 16.81 13.03 0.31
C TRP A 142 16.91 13.82 -0.99
N ASN A 143 17.27 15.10 -0.89
CA ASN A 143 17.56 15.94 -2.05
C ASN A 143 19.01 15.76 -2.50
N LEU A 144 19.23 15.81 -3.81
CA LEU A 144 20.55 15.74 -4.43
C LEU A 144 21.20 17.12 -4.63
N VAL A 145 20.45 18.23 -4.52
CA VAL A 145 21.00 19.58 -4.70
C VAL A 145 21.68 20.07 -3.42
N VAL A 146 23.00 20.06 -3.41
CA VAL A 146 23.82 20.84 -2.48
C VAL A 146 24.19 22.12 -3.20
N ASN A 147 23.65 23.27 -2.76
CA ASN A 147 24.18 24.56 -3.21
C ASN A 147 25.63 24.67 -2.73
N ASP A 148 26.54 24.91 -3.67
CA ASP A 148 28.01 24.93 -3.51
C ASP A 148 28.54 26.14 -2.69
N SER A 149 27.71 26.68 -1.80
CA SER A 149 28.02 27.80 -0.90
C SER A 149 27.91 27.42 0.59
N LEU A 150 27.79 26.12 0.91
CA LEU A 150 27.66 25.64 2.28
C LEU A 150 28.78 24.64 2.65
N ASN A 151 30.01 25.15 2.70
CA ASN A 151 31.11 24.48 3.40
C ASN A 151 30.99 24.55 4.93
N ASP A 152 29.84 24.94 5.51
CA ASP A 152 29.66 24.88 6.97
C ASP A 152 28.21 24.76 7.47
N THR A 153 27.23 24.37 6.64
CA THR A 153 25.87 24.11 7.16
C THR A 153 25.06 23.18 6.26
N LEU A 154 25.18 21.88 6.50
CA LEU A 154 24.16 20.91 6.12
C LEU A 154 22.90 21.18 6.96
N THR A 155 22.10 22.19 6.57
CA THR A 155 20.73 22.29 7.05
C THR A 155 19.91 21.17 6.39
N VAL A 156 19.80 20.07 7.13
CA VAL A 156 18.76 19.07 6.97
C VAL A 156 17.42 19.80 7.05
N ALA A 157 16.79 20.06 5.90
CA ALA A 157 15.42 20.53 5.85
C ALA A 157 14.52 19.37 6.31
N GLY A 158 14.29 19.27 7.62
CA GLY A 158 13.47 18.22 8.24
C GLY A 158 13.92 17.74 9.61
N LEU A 159 15.01 18.26 10.17
CA LEU A 159 15.37 18.09 11.58
C LEU A 159 15.53 19.48 12.19
N ASP A 160 14.85 19.70 13.32
CA ASP A 160 14.78 20.96 14.05
C ASP A 160 16.12 21.71 14.09
N LYS A 161 16.09 22.98 13.65
CA LYS A 161 17.18 23.93 13.88
C LYS A 161 17.23 24.24 15.38
N ASN A 162 17.93 23.42 16.14
CA ASN A 162 18.72 23.77 17.34
C ASN A 162 19.28 22.47 17.92
N GLN A 163 20.53 22.15 17.57
CA GLN A 163 21.49 21.43 18.42
C GLN A 163 22.81 21.33 17.67
N THR A 164 23.62 22.37 17.81
CA THR A 164 25.09 22.30 17.73
C THR A 164 25.56 21.25 18.75
N PRO A 165 26.58 20.41 18.46
CA PRO A 165 27.17 19.55 19.47
C PRO A 165 28.09 20.39 20.35
N LEU A 166 27.49 21.18 21.23
CA LEU A 166 28.17 21.66 22.41
C LEU A 166 28.31 20.47 23.36
N LEU A 167 29.54 20.22 23.80
CA LEU A 167 29.81 19.53 25.06
C LEU A 167 29.26 20.37 26.21
N GLU A 168 27.95 20.49 26.29
CA GLU A 168 27.23 21.00 27.43
C GLU A 168 26.53 19.81 28.06
N LYS A 169 26.71 19.64 29.37
CA LYS A 169 25.82 18.83 30.20
C LYS A 169 24.41 19.37 29.98
N GLU A 170 23.67 18.85 29.00
CA GLU A 170 22.24 19.07 28.91
C GLU A 170 21.67 18.54 30.23
N LEU A 171 21.21 19.46 31.07
CA LEU A 171 20.44 19.18 32.26
C LEU A 171 19.33 18.23 31.84
N VAL A 172 19.40 16.97 32.25
CA VAL A 172 18.32 16.01 32.01
C VAL A 172 17.07 16.60 32.67
N GLU A 173 16.19 17.19 31.86
CA GLU A 173 14.86 17.60 32.29
C GLU A 173 14.07 16.35 32.70
N LYS A 174 13.08 16.53 33.58
CA LYS A 174 12.22 15.46 34.10
C LYS A 174 11.73 14.50 32.98
N PRO A 175 12.20 13.24 32.92
CA PRO A 175 11.79 12.28 31.88
C PRO A 175 10.34 11.81 32.10
N GLU A 176 9.73 11.26 31.06
CA GLU A 176 8.45 10.57 31.16
C GLU A 176 8.67 9.12 31.59
N ILE A 177 8.00 8.71 32.67
CA ILE A 177 8.03 7.33 33.17
C ILE A 177 6.61 6.80 33.27
N ASN A 178 6.34 5.68 32.60
CA ASN A 178 5.07 4.97 32.66
C ASN A 178 5.25 3.61 33.36
N PHE A 179 4.23 3.20 34.13
CA PHE A 179 4.22 1.98 34.92
C PHE A 179 3.08 1.04 34.49
N TYR A 180 3.40 -0.23 34.28
CA TYR A 180 2.50 -1.24 33.71
C TYR A 180 2.44 -2.49 34.61
N PRO A 181 1.45 -2.61 35.51
CA PRO A 181 1.28 -3.80 36.33
C PRO A 181 1.01 -5.05 35.46
N GLU A 182 1.62 -6.19 35.79
CA GLU A 182 1.60 -7.43 34.98
C GLU A 182 0.20 -7.96 34.66
N SER A 183 -0.77 -7.69 35.54
CA SER A 183 -2.16 -8.12 35.37
C SER A 183 -3.11 -6.96 35.09
N GLY A 184 -2.59 -5.77 34.76
CA GLY A 184 -3.34 -4.55 34.55
C GLY A 184 -3.54 -3.70 35.82
N TYR A 185 -3.73 -4.33 36.98
CA TYR A 185 -3.88 -3.65 38.27
C TYR A 185 -2.92 -4.20 39.32
N LEU A 186 -2.51 -3.32 40.25
CA LEU A 186 -1.87 -3.72 41.50
C LEU A 186 -2.96 -4.14 42.49
N ILE A 187 -2.76 -5.23 43.23
CA ILE A 187 -3.72 -5.76 44.20
C ILE A 187 -3.04 -5.93 45.56
N ASN A 188 -3.70 -5.51 46.64
CA ASN A 188 -3.13 -5.61 47.98
C ASN A 188 -2.83 -7.06 48.39
N GLY A 189 -1.65 -7.27 48.96
CA GLY A 189 -1.17 -8.58 49.42
C GLY A 189 -0.71 -9.53 48.30
N LEU A 190 -0.80 -9.13 47.02
CA LEU A 190 -0.36 -9.94 45.88
C LEU A 190 0.91 -9.34 45.26
N ALA A 191 1.97 -10.13 45.21
CA ALA A 191 3.22 -9.74 44.56
C ALA A 191 3.02 -9.61 43.04
N SER A 192 3.33 -8.45 42.48
CA SER A 192 3.14 -8.13 41.07
C SER A 192 4.39 -7.51 40.46
N LYS A 193 4.71 -7.90 39.22
CA LYS A 193 5.71 -7.19 38.41
C LYS A 193 5.09 -5.93 37.83
N VAL A 194 5.81 -4.82 37.90
CA VAL A 194 5.45 -3.55 37.28
C VAL A 194 6.49 -3.26 36.21
N GLY A 195 6.08 -3.33 34.95
CA GLY A 195 6.88 -2.89 33.81
C GLY A 195 7.09 -1.38 33.88
N ILE A 196 8.30 -0.94 33.58
CA ILE A 196 8.72 0.46 33.63
C ILE A 196 9.17 0.83 32.24
N LYS A 197 8.61 1.90 31.67
CA LYS A 197 9.02 2.47 30.39
C LYS A 197 9.43 3.91 30.60
N VAL A 198 10.64 4.25 30.17
CA VAL A 198 11.23 5.58 30.34
C VAL A 198 11.57 6.19 28.99
N LYS A 199 11.18 7.46 28.81
CA LYS A 199 11.50 8.28 27.65
C LYS A 199 11.88 9.69 28.07
N ASP A 200 12.68 10.37 27.26
CA ASP A 200 12.88 11.81 27.38
C ASP A 200 11.83 12.61 26.59
N LYS A 201 11.87 13.95 26.68
CA LYS A 201 10.94 14.83 25.95
C LYS A 201 11.06 14.71 24.42
N GLN A 202 12.20 14.24 23.93
CA GLN A 202 12.46 13.95 22.52
C GLN A 202 11.99 12.54 22.12
N ASN A 203 11.25 11.83 22.98
CA ASN A 203 10.81 10.44 22.80
C ASN A 203 11.95 9.42 22.66
N ARG A 204 13.18 9.77 23.04
CA ARG A 204 14.31 8.85 23.09
C ARG A 204 14.25 8.04 24.37
N HIS A 205 14.50 6.75 24.24
CA HIS A 205 14.53 5.85 25.39
C HIS A 205 15.83 6.04 26.17
N ILE A 206 15.74 6.23 27.50
CA ILE A 206 16.90 6.49 28.36
C ILE A 206 17.01 5.44 29.48
N ILE A 207 18.25 5.21 29.90
CA ILE A 207 18.60 4.31 31.01
C ILE A 207 18.55 5.11 32.31
N VAL A 208 17.80 4.60 33.28
CA VAL A 208 17.55 5.25 34.56
C VAL A 208 17.66 4.23 35.69
N LYS A 209 18.29 4.65 36.78
CA LYS A 209 18.33 3.92 38.06
C LYS A 209 17.45 4.63 39.08
N GLY A 210 16.64 3.87 39.79
CA GLY A 210 15.73 4.40 40.80
C GLY A 210 15.33 3.35 41.83
N ALA A 211 14.40 3.72 42.69
CA ALA A 211 13.80 2.81 43.64
C ALA A 211 12.32 3.12 43.83
N ILE A 212 11.50 2.09 44.04
CA ILE A 212 10.12 2.26 44.47
C ILE A 212 10.10 2.47 45.98
N LYS A 213 9.43 3.53 46.42
CA LYS A 213 9.21 3.88 47.83
C LYS A 213 7.72 3.89 48.16
N ASP A 214 7.38 3.67 49.42
CA ASP A 214 6.02 3.87 49.94
C ASP A 214 5.77 5.33 50.38
N SER A 215 4.55 5.60 50.82
CA SER A 215 4.11 6.92 51.31
C SER A 215 4.91 7.42 52.51
N ASP A 216 5.56 6.53 53.26
CA ASP A 216 6.37 6.85 54.44
C ASP A 216 7.85 7.11 54.05
N GLY A 217 8.18 6.99 52.75
CA GLY A 217 9.53 7.17 52.21
C GLY A 217 10.42 5.93 52.34
N ILE A 218 9.86 4.79 52.75
CA ILE A 218 10.60 3.54 52.90
C ILE A 218 10.84 2.94 51.52
N THR A 219 12.10 2.59 51.23
CA THR A 219 12.47 1.92 49.98
C THR A 219 11.98 0.47 49.99
N ILE A 220 11.15 0.12 49.00
CA ILE A 220 10.58 -1.21 48.81
C ILE A 220 11.48 -2.07 47.91
N CYS A 221 11.88 -1.55 46.76
CA CYS A 221 12.78 -2.26 45.84
C CYS A 221 13.50 -1.29 44.88
N PRO A 222 14.78 -1.57 44.52
CA PRO A 222 15.47 -0.84 43.47
C PRO A 222 15.00 -1.29 42.08
N PHE A 223 15.18 -0.43 41.08
CA PHE A 223 14.99 -0.78 39.68
C PHE A 223 16.01 -0.07 38.78
N GLU A 224 16.28 -0.68 37.63
CA GLU A 224 17.08 -0.13 36.55
C GLU A 224 16.37 -0.40 35.22
N THR A 225 16.38 0.58 34.32
CA THR A 225 15.97 0.38 32.93
C THR A 225 17.17 0.10 32.03
N PHE A 226 16.95 -0.67 30.98
CA PHE A 226 17.98 -1.13 30.05
C PHE A 226 17.75 -0.54 28.65
N GLU A 227 18.23 -1.25 27.63
CA GLU A 227 17.98 -0.93 26.22
C GLU A 227 16.48 -0.73 25.97
N PHE A 228 16.14 0.24 25.11
CA PHE A 228 14.77 0.70 24.87
C PHE A 228 14.08 1.34 26.09
N GLY A 229 14.83 1.69 27.15
CA GLY A 229 14.28 2.37 28.33
C GLY A 229 13.30 1.49 29.11
N LEU A 230 13.43 0.17 28.97
CA LEU A 230 12.55 -0.81 29.58
C LEU A 230 13.20 -1.40 30.83
N GLY A 231 12.43 -1.53 31.89
CA GLY A 231 12.79 -2.26 33.10
C GLY A 231 11.56 -2.85 33.76
N TYR A 232 11.74 -3.49 34.90
CA TYR A 232 10.62 -3.85 35.77
C TYR A 232 11.07 -3.80 37.23
N ALA A 233 10.08 -3.73 38.11
CA ALA A 233 10.26 -3.92 39.54
C ALA A 233 9.17 -4.85 40.07
N THR A 234 9.44 -5.57 41.15
CA THR A 234 8.43 -6.41 41.81
C THR A 234 8.01 -5.74 43.10
N ILE A 235 6.70 -5.63 43.34
CA ILE A 235 6.11 -5.00 44.52
C ILE A 235 4.96 -5.86 45.05
N THR A 236 4.80 -5.89 46.37
CA THR A 236 3.62 -6.43 47.06
C THR A 236 2.92 -5.27 47.77
N PRO A 237 1.85 -4.70 47.20
CA PRO A 237 1.17 -3.55 47.80
C PRO A 237 0.51 -3.90 49.13
N GLU A 238 0.60 -3.00 50.11
CA GLU A 238 -0.07 -3.08 51.41
C GLU A 238 -1.35 -2.23 51.43
N ALA A 239 -2.30 -2.62 52.28
CA ALA A 239 -3.53 -1.86 52.45
C ALA A 239 -3.26 -0.44 52.95
N ASN A 240 -3.97 0.54 52.39
CA ASN A 240 -3.88 1.97 52.73
C ASN A 240 -2.52 2.64 52.47
N LYS A 241 -1.57 1.97 51.79
CA LYS A 241 -0.33 2.59 51.33
C LYS A 241 -0.42 3.01 49.87
N SER A 242 0.33 4.06 49.51
CA SER A 242 0.58 4.46 48.12
C SER A 242 2.06 4.38 47.81
N TYR A 243 2.40 4.15 46.54
CA TYR A 243 3.79 3.96 46.12
C TYR A 243 4.18 4.95 45.04
N TYR A 244 5.46 5.32 45.01
CA TYR A 244 6.04 6.15 43.96
C TYR A 244 7.44 5.65 43.60
N ALA A 245 7.85 5.84 42.35
CA ALA A 245 9.23 5.67 41.93
C ALA A 245 10.01 6.94 42.23
N SER A 246 11.14 6.78 42.90
CA SER A 246 12.15 7.78 43.19
C SER A 246 13.32 7.59 42.23
N VAL A 247 13.63 8.63 41.46
CA VAL A 247 14.73 8.64 40.49
C VAL A 247 15.61 9.86 40.76
N ILE A 248 16.93 9.66 40.80
CA ILE A 248 17.88 10.75 40.99
C ILE A 248 18.36 11.24 39.61
N ILE A 249 18.07 12.49 39.29
CA ILE A 249 18.45 13.15 38.03
C ILE A 249 19.08 14.49 38.37
N ASN A 250 20.30 14.74 37.89
CA ASN A 250 21.07 15.97 38.20
C ASN A 250 21.16 16.25 39.71
N ASN A 251 21.38 15.21 40.54
CA ASN A 251 21.37 15.27 42.01
C ASN A 251 20.04 15.72 42.64
N GLN A 252 18.94 15.78 41.89
CA GLN A 252 17.60 16.02 42.41
C GLN A 252 16.77 14.73 42.38
N GLU A 253 16.07 14.45 43.48
CA GLU A 253 15.10 13.36 43.55
C GLU A 253 13.80 13.78 42.85
N ILE A 254 13.42 13.03 41.83
CA ILE A 254 12.17 13.19 41.11
C ILE A 254 11.27 12.01 41.43
N GLN A 255 10.04 12.31 41.85
CA GLN A 255 9.04 11.32 42.22
C GLN A 255 7.98 11.14 41.13
N TYR A 256 7.60 9.89 40.88
CA TYR A 256 6.55 9.49 39.94
C TYR A 256 5.57 8.53 40.62
N PRO A 257 4.27 8.86 40.71
CA PRO A 257 3.30 7.99 41.37
C PRO A 257 3.11 6.67 40.60
N LEU A 258 3.03 5.56 41.32
CA LEU A 258 2.60 4.29 40.76
C LEU A 258 1.06 4.23 40.67
N PRO A 259 0.49 3.34 39.83
CA PRO A 259 -0.94 3.06 39.80
C PRO A 259 -1.46 2.68 41.19
N LYS A 260 -2.65 3.15 41.56
CA LYS A 260 -3.25 2.82 42.85
C LYS A 260 -3.57 1.32 42.93
N ALA A 261 -3.22 0.69 44.05
CA ALA A 261 -3.56 -0.70 44.30
C ALA A 261 -5.04 -0.86 44.67
N LEU A 262 -5.70 -1.88 44.12
CA LEU A 262 -7.06 -2.25 44.46
C LEU A 262 -7.04 -3.09 45.76
N PRO A 263 -8.04 -2.91 46.65
CA PRO A 263 -8.15 -3.73 47.85
C PRO A 263 -8.27 -5.22 47.57
N GLN A 264 -9.04 -5.57 46.53
CA GLN A 264 -9.30 -6.94 46.11
C GLN A 264 -9.38 -7.04 44.59
N GLY A 265 -9.04 -8.20 44.05
CA GLY A 265 -9.13 -8.50 42.62
C GLY A 265 -8.43 -9.81 42.25
N TYR A 266 -8.03 -9.86 40.98
CA TYR A 266 -7.39 -11.00 40.35
C TYR A 266 -5.98 -10.63 39.91
N HIS A 267 -5.06 -11.59 39.95
CA HIS A 267 -3.69 -11.46 39.50
C HIS A 267 -3.30 -12.67 38.66
N LEU A 268 -2.64 -12.40 37.54
CA LEU A 268 -2.11 -13.36 36.60
C LEU A 268 -0.61 -13.09 36.41
N SER A 269 0.21 -14.03 36.87
CA SER A 269 1.66 -13.99 36.65
C SER A 269 2.06 -15.07 35.67
N ILE A 270 2.89 -14.71 34.68
CA ILE A 270 3.35 -15.65 33.66
C ILE A 270 4.86 -15.57 33.52
N VAL A 271 5.49 -16.74 33.53
CA VAL A 271 6.93 -16.89 33.27
C VAL A 271 7.10 -17.82 32.07
N ASN A 272 7.80 -17.34 31.05
CA ASN A 272 8.20 -18.15 29.90
C ASN A 272 9.70 -18.45 30.00
N ASN A 273 10.07 -19.73 30.11
CA ASN A 273 11.47 -20.17 30.15
C ASN A 273 11.97 -20.72 28.80
N GLY A 274 11.20 -20.53 27.71
CA GLY A 274 11.50 -21.00 26.37
C GLY A 274 10.82 -22.34 26.05
N HIS A 275 10.89 -23.32 26.96
CA HIS A 275 10.30 -24.65 26.76
C HIS A 275 8.90 -24.79 27.37
N GLN A 276 8.64 -24.02 28.42
CA GLN A 276 7.41 -24.05 29.19
C GLN A 276 6.98 -22.65 29.59
N ILE A 277 5.66 -22.47 29.57
CA ILE A 277 4.98 -21.33 30.15
C ILE A 277 4.41 -21.78 31.49
N ILE A 278 4.84 -21.13 32.56
CA ILE A 278 4.30 -21.32 33.90
C ILE A 278 3.38 -20.14 34.20
N LEU A 279 2.10 -20.42 34.31
CA LEU A 279 1.07 -19.44 34.60
C LEU A 279 0.54 -19.68 36.01
N LYS A 280 0.48 -18.61 36.82
CA LYS A 280 -0.13 -18.63 38.15
C LYS A 280 -1.25 -17.62 38.21
N ALA A 281 -2.46 -18.11 38.43
CA ALA A 281 -3.62 -17.28 38.75
C ALA A 281 -3.77 -17.18 40.26
N THR A 282 -4.07 -16.01 40.78
CA THR A 282 -4.31 -15.76 42.21
C THR A 282 -5.43 -14.73 42.36
N ALA A 283 -6.28 -14.92 43.35
CA ALA A 283 -7.35 -13.98 43.67
C ALA A 283 -7.47 -13.82 45.19
N ASN A 284 -7.82 -12.61 45.64
CA ASN A 284 -8.09 -12.30 47.04
C ASN A 284 -9.52 -11.77 47.25
N VAL A 285 -10.43 -12.09 46.33
CA VAL A 285 -11.88 -11.82 46.43
C VAL A 285 -12.60 -12.97 47.16
N ASP A 286 -13.79 -12.73 47.69
CA ASP A 286 -14.55 -13.70 48.52
C ASP A 286 -14.78 -15.08 47.87
N LEU A 287 -14.99 -15.11 46.55
CA LEU A 287 -15.22 -16.34 45.78
C LEU A 287 -13.92 -16.93 45.18
N GLY A 288 -12.76 -16.35 45.48
CA GLY A 288 -11.49 -16.72 44.89
C GLY A 288 -11.57 -16.78 43.36
N LEU A 289 -11.07 -17.88 42.79
CA LEU A 289 -11.10 -18.17 41.35
C LEU A 289 -12.35 -18.98 40.93
N LYS A 290 -13.34 -19.18 41.80
CA LYS A 290 -14.53 -19.95 41.47
C LYS A 290 -15.30 -19.31 40.31
N ASN A 291 -15.64 -20.13 39.32
CA ASN A 291 -16.27 -19.76 38.05
C ASN A 291 -15.46 -18.75 37.23
N SER A 292 -14.15 -18.62 37.49
CA SER A 292 -13.27 -17.86 36.60
C SER A 292 -12.94 -18.69 35.36
N PHE A 293 -12.77 -18.01 34.23
CA PHE A 293 -12.44 -18.63 32.96
C PHE A 293 -11.14 -18.07 32.42
N LEU A 294 -10.14 -18.92 32.22
CA LEU A 294 -8.86 -18.57 31.61
C LEU A 294 -8.86 -19.00 30.16
N VAL A 295 -8.48 -18.10 29.27
CA VAL A 295 -8.37 -18.33 27.83
C VAL A 295 -6.99 -17.95 27.36
N ALA A 296 -6.36 -18.83 26.59
CA ALA A 296 -5.13 -18.52 25.89
C ALA A 296 -5.27 -18.78 24.38
N HIS A 297 -4.96 -17.76 23.61
CA HIS A 297 -5.06 -17.80 22.16
C HIS A 297 -3.88 -17.09 21.51
N GLN A 298 -3.57 -17.48 20.29
CA GLN A 298 -2.54 -16.85 19.47
C GLN A 298 -3.16 -16.37 18.18
N ARG A 299 -3.11 -15.05 17.96
CA ARG A 299 -3.78 -14.36 16.85
C ARG A 299 -5.29 -14.68 16.71
N GLY A 300 -5.92 -15.30 17.71
CA GLY A 300 -7.35 -15.68 17.71
C GLY A 300 -7.57 -17.20 17.73
N LYS A 301 -6.56 -17.99 17.37
CA LYS A 301 -6.60 -19.45 17.48
C LYS A 301 -6.42 -19.86 18.94
N LEU A 302 -7.46 -20.44 19.52
CA LEU A 302 -7.43 -20.99 20.87
C LEU A 302 -6.44 -22.16 20.94
N PHE A 303 -5.59 -22.18 21.96
CA PHE A 303 -4.71 -23.31 22.26
C PHE A 303 -4.82 -23.81 23.70
N PHE A 304 -5.43 -23.02 24.59
CA PHE A 304 -5.69 -23.44 25.96
C PHE A 304 -6.92 -22.73 26.54
N GLU A 305 -7.71 -23.46 27.32
CA GLU A 305 -8.77 -22.90 28.14
C GLU A 305 -8.88 -23.64 29.49
N LYS A 306 -9.35 -22.95 30.53
CA LYS A 306 -9.67 -23.56 31.81
C LYS A 306 -10.81 -22.80 32.50
N LEU A 307 -11.89 -23.50 32.78
CA LEU A 307 -12.94 -23.05 33.71
C LEU A 307 -12.62 -23.60 35.10
N GLU A 308 -12.48 -22.73 36.10
CA GLU A 308 -12.27 -23.14 37.47
C GLU A 308 -13.62 -23.23 38.20
N THR A 309 -13.96 -24.39 38.74
CA THR A 309 -15.26 -24.65 39.38
C THR A 309 -15.18 -24.68 40.90
N GLU A 310 -13.96 -24.79 41.45
CA GLU A 310 -13.73 -24.87 42.89
C GLU A 310 -13.44 -23.49 43.49
N ASN A 311 -13.76 -23.32 44.78
CA ASN A 311 -13.37 -22.12 45.53
C ASN A 311 -11.92 -22.22 45.99
N LYS A 312 -11.00 -21.93 45.08
CA LYS A 312 -9.55 -21.88 45.33
C LYS A 312 -9.04 -20.46 45.09
N ASN A 313 -8.14 -19.99 45.95
CA ASN A 313 -7.53 -18.66 45.79
C ASN A 313 -6.36 -18.66 44.81
N THR A 314 -5.81 -19.83 44.46
CA THR A 314 -4.70 -19.93 43.51
C THR A 314 -4.68 -21.27 42.79
N TYR A 315 -4.23 -21.25 41.53
CA TYR A 315 -3.80 -22.44 40.81
C TYR A 315 -2.60 -22.11 39.91
N THR A 316 -1.86 -23.15 39.53
CA THR A 316 -0.72 -23.06 38.61
C THR A 316 -0.93 -23.99 37.43
N ILE A 317 -0.58 -23.51 36.24
CA ILE A 317 -0.66 -24.24 34.98
C ILE A 317 0.72 -24.25 34.34
N LYS A 318 1.09 -25.39 33.76
CA LYS A 318 2.30 -25.54 32.94
C LYS A 318 1.90 -25.91 31.53
N LEU A 319 2.30 -25.10 30.55
CA LEU A 319 2.06 -25.36 29.13
C LEU A 319 3.40 -25.57 28.42
N ASN A 320 3.48 -26.58 27.57
CA ASN A 320 4.66 -26.80 26.72
C ASN A 320 4.59 -25.87 25.51
N THR A 321 5.71 -25.19 25.19
CA THR A 321 5.79 -24.28 24.03
C THR A 321 5.98 -25.03 22.72
N SER A 322 6.42 -26.29 22.73
CA SER A 322 6.75 -27.05 21.51
C SER A 322 5.56 -27.32 20.58
N SER A 323 4.32 -27.27 21.10
CA SER A 323 3.10 -27.41 20.30
C SER A 323 2.53 -26.08 19.81
N LEU A 324 3.14 -24.96 20.19
CA LEU A 324 2.68 -23.62 19.87
C LEU A 324 3.41 -23.04 18.65
N GLN A 325 2.75 -22.11 17.97
CA GLN A 325 3.33 -21.38 16.85
C GLN A 325 4.15 -20.20 17.35
N ASP A 326 5.01 -19.64 16.50
CA ASP A 326 5.78 -18.45 16.87
C ASP A 326 4.94 -17.17 16.85
N GLY A 327 5.30 -16.25 17.73
CA GLY A 327 4.68 -14.92 17.84
C GLY A 327 4.00 -14.69 19.18
N VAL A 328 3.19 -13.63 19.24
CA VAL A 328 2.57 -13.18 20.50
C VAL A 328 1.33 -14.02 20.84
N ALA A 329 1.38 -14.65 22.02
CA ALA A 329 0.25 -15.32 22.66
C ALA A 329 -0.41 -14.39 23.69
N ASN A 330 -1.73 -14.45 23.79
CA ASN A 330 -2.53 -13.69 24.75
C ASN A 330 -3.14 -14.66 25.77
N PHE A 331 -3.04 -14.29 27.06
CA PHE A 331 -3.70 -14.95 28.17
C PHE A 331 -4.66 -13.96 28.83
N THR A 332 -5.95 -14.31 28.85
CA THR A 332 -6.97 -13.49 29.50
C THR A 332 -7.69 -14.31 30.57
N LEU A 333 -7.79 -13.75 31.77
CA LEU A 333 -8.63 -14.27 32.83
C LEU A 333 -9.93 -13.46 32.91
N PHE A 334 -11.06 -14.16 32.91
CA PHE A 334 -12.39 -13.62 33.16
C PHE A 334 -12.86 -13.98 34.56
N ASP A 335 -13.57 -13.04 35.19
CA ASP A 335 -14.25 -13.30 36.45
C ASP A 335 -15.55 -14.11 36.25
N ASN A 336 -16.23 -14.40 37.36
CA ASN A 336 -17.49 -15.14 37.37
C ASN A 336 -18.67 -14.44 36.65
N SER A 337 -18.52 -13.17 36.29
CA SER A 337 -19.50 -12.38 35.53
C SER A 337 -19.20 -12.35 34.03
N GLY A 338 -18.09 -12.96 33.61
CA GLY A 338 -17.61 -12.92 32.22
C GLY A 338 -16.86 -11.63 31.86
N LYS A 339 -16.47 -10.82 32.85
CA LYS A 339 -15.69 -9.62 32.59
C LYS A 339 -14.20 -9.96 32.54
N PRO A 340 -13.43 -9.48 31.53
CA PRO A 340 -11.98 -9.64 31.51
C PRO A 340 -11.37 -8.84 32.68
N VAL A 341 -10.64 -9.53 33.56
CA VAL A 341 -10.03 -8.93 34.77
C VAL A 341 -8.51 -8.90 34.72
N CYS A 342 -7.87 -9.81 33.98
CA CYS A 342 -6.43 -9.80 33.75
C CYS A 342 -6.14 -10.12 32.29
N GLU A 343 -5.12 -9.47 31.72
CA GLU A 343 -4.59 -9.79 30.40
C GLU A 343 -3.06 -9.77 30.46
N ARG A 344 -2.41 -10.78 29.87
CA ARG A 344 -0.95 -10.86 29.78
C ARG A 344 -0.54 -11.41 28.43
N LEU A 345 0.39 -10.73 27.78
CA LEU A 345 0.99 -11.16 26.52
C LEU A 345 2.29 -11.90 26.77
N VAL A 346 2.60 -12.91 25.96
CA VAL A 346 3.86 -13.65 26.02
C VAL A 346 4.32 -13.90 24.59
N TYR A 347 5.59 -13.64 24.29
CA TYR A 347 6.16 -14.03 23.02
C TYR A 347 6.55 -15.51 23.05
N ILE A 348 6.03 -16.29 22.10
CA ILE A 348 6.39 -17.68 21.87
C ILE A 348 7.46 -17.73 20.80
N ASN A 349 8.61 -18.30 21.16
CA ASN A 349 9.68 -18.61 20.24
C ASN A 349 9.90 -20.12 20.30
N ASN A 350 9.40 -20.87 19.31
CA ASN A 350 9.51 -22.31 19.25
C ASN A 350 10.52 -22.70 18.15
N PRO A 351 11.75 -23.10 18.53
CA PRO A 351 12.81 -23.43 17.58
C PRO A 351 12.45 -24.54 16.58
N VAL A 352 11.46 -25.39 16.89
CA VAL A 352 10.98 -26.45 15.98
C VAL A 352 10.34 -25.86 14.70
N ASN A 353 9.82 -24.64 14.77
CA ASN A 353 9.19 -23.96 13.65
C ASN A 353 10.19 -23.20 12.76
N ASP A 354 11.47 -23.10 13.14
CA ASP A 354 12.43 -22.33 12.37
C ASP A 354 12.74 -22.97 11.02
N ILE A 355 12.79 -22.12 10.00
CA ILE A 355 13.15 -22.47 8.63
C ILE A 355 14.47 -21.77 8.30
N ASN A 356 15.45 -22.56 7.87
CA ASN A 356 16.73 -22.07 7.43
C ASN A 356 16.65 -21.67 5.95
N ILE A 357 17.18 -20.49 5.62
CA ILE A 357 17.44 -20.09 4.24
C ILE A 357 18.90 -20.43 3.93
N ASN A 358 19.12 -21.40 3.05
CA ASN A 358 20.45 -21.75 2.59
C ASN A 358 20.78 -20.87 1.38
N VAL A 359 21.89 -20.14 1.49
CA VAL A 359 22.37 -19.25 0.43
C VAL A 359 23.78 -19.68 0.05
N SER A 360 23.93 -20.32 -1.11
CA SER A 360 25.23 -20.67 -1.67
C SER A 360 25.63 -19.69 -2.76
N LYS A 361 26.91 -19.32 -2.78
CA LYS A 361 27.51 -18.34 -3.68
C LYS A 361 28.57 -19.05 -4.51
N ASN A 362 28.76 -18.66 -5.77
CA ASN A 362 29.79 -19.26 -6.62
C ASN A 362 31.22 -18.87 -6.21
N LYS A 363 31.40 -17.72 -5.55
CA LYS A 363 32.68 -17.27 -4.95
C LYS A 363 32.47 -16.60 -3.60
N THR A 364 33.54 -16.47 -2.82
CA THR A 364 33.58 -15.72 -1.56
C THR A 364 33.88 -14.23 -1.76
N VAL A 365 34.82 -13.92 -2.68
CA VAL A 365 35.23 -12.57 -3.06
C VAL A 365 35.06 -12.43 -4.58
N TYR A 366 34.53 -11.29 -5.01
CA TYR A 366 34.29 -10.97 -6.42
C TYR A 366 35.14 -9.76 -6.82
N LYS A 367 35.46 -9.65 -8.11
CA LYS A 367 36.03 -8.41 -8.66
C LYS A 367 34.92 -7.45 -9.06
N THR A 368 35.27 -6.21 -9.41
CA THR A 368 34.37 -5.29 -10.10
C THR A 368 33.85 -5.89 -11.41
N ARG A 369 32.56 -5.73 -11.71
CA ARG A 369 31.85 -6.30 -12.88
C ARG A 369 31.90 -7.83 -13.03
N ASP A 370 32.22 -8.57 -11.97
CA ASP A 370 32.14 -10.03 -11.95
C ASP A 370 30.67 -10.49 -11.95
N LYS A 371 30.41 -11.63 -12.62
CA LYS A 371 29.12 -12.34 -12.52
C LYS A 371 29.02 -13.07 -11.18
N VAL A 372 28.01 -12.73 -10.40
CA VAL A 372 27.59 -13.39 -9.16
C VAL A 372 26.47 -14.37 -9.49
N THR A 373 26.57 -15.59 -8.99
CA THR A 373 25.50 -16.60 -9.04
C THR A 373 25.21 -17.07 -7.64
N ILE A 374 23.94 -16.94 -7.24
CA ILE A 374 23.44 -17.32 -5.93
C ILE A 374 22.40 -18.42 -6.11
N GLN A 375 22.53 -19.50 -5.34
CA GLN A 375 21.49 -20.51 -5.22
C GLN A 375 20.84 -20.42 -3.84
N ILE A 376 19.52 -20.48 -3.83
CA ILE A 376 18.68 -20.33 -2.64
C ILE A 376 17.76 -21.55 -2.50
N ASP A 377 17.73 -22.12 -1.30
CA ASP A 377 16.76 -23.14 -0.90
C ASP A 377 16.31 -22.96 0.57
N LEU A 378 15.20 -23.60 0.92
CA LEU A 378 14.63 -23.58 2.27
C LEU A 378 14.62 -24.98 2.85
N ALA A 379 15.02 -25.10 4.12
CA ALA A 379 14.95 -26.36 4.86
C ALA A 379 14.47 -26.11 6.29
N ASP A 380 13.70 -27.05 6.84
CA ASP A 380 13.39 -27.08 8.27
C ASP A 380 14.62 -27.49 9.10
N LYS A 381 14.52 -27.43 10.44
CA LYS A 381 15.61 -27.86 11.34
C LYS A 381 15.96 -29.34 11.21
N ASN A 382 15.07 -30.17 10.65
CA ASN A 382 15.33 -31.59 10.39
C ASN A 382 15.99 -31.83 9.01
N GLY A 383 16.23 -30.77 8.22
CA GLY A 383 16.77 -30.85 6.87
C GLY A 383 15.75 -31.20 5.80
N ASN A 384 14.45 -31.27 6.13
CA ASN A 384 13.40 -31.47 5.13
C ASN A 384 13.19 -30.18 4.35
N GLN A 385 13.00 -30.33 3.04
CA GLN A 385 12.79 -29.20 2.16
C GLN A 385 11.49 -28.45 2.48
N ALA A 386 11.57 -27.13 2.57
CA ALA A 386 10.44 -26.23 2.69
C ALA A 386 10.19 -25.48 1.39
N LEU A 387 8.94 -25.05 1.18
CA LEU A 387 8.49 -24.32 -0.01
C LEU A 387 8.01 -22.93 0.39
N GLY A 388 8.08 -21.96 -0.51
CA GLY A 388 7.69 -20.59 -0.19
C GLY A 388 7.93 -19.59 -1.31
N ASN A 389 7.51 -18.35 -1.04
CA ASN A 389 7.79 -17.20 -1.88
C ASN A 389 8.69 -16.23 -1.14
N LEU A 390 9.84 -15.92 -1.73
CA LEU A 390 10.84 -15.00 -1.20
C LEU A 390 11.00 -13.80 -2.14
N SER A 391 11.65 -12.76 -1.65
CA SER A 391 12.21 -11.70 -2.48
C SER A 391 13.54 -11.25 -1.91
N MET A 392 14.42 -10.78 -2.79
CA MET A 392 15.83 -10.53 -2.47
C MET A 392 16.26 -9.14 -2.96
N SER A 393 17.00 -8.43 -2.12
CA SER A 393 17.70 -7.20 -2.50
C SER A 393 19.19 -7.33 -2.22
N VAL A 394 20.01 -6.85 -3.16
CA VAL A 394 21.47 -6.76 -3.01
C VAL A 394 21.87 -5.29 -3.04
N ILE A 395 22.30 -4.75 -1.89
CA ILE A 395 22.59 -3.31 -1.73
C ILE A 395 23.99 -3.08 -1.16
N ASP A 396 24.61 -1.98 -1.55
CA ASP A 396 25.90 -1.52 -1.04
C ASP A 396 25.78 -1.09 0.44
N LEU A 397 26.46 -1.75 1.37
CA LEU A 397 26.37 -1.49 2.82
C LEU A 397 27.09 -0.21 3.27
N ASP A 398 28.09 0.21 2.51
CA ASP A 398 28.90 1.39 2.79
C ASP A 398 28.19 2.66 2.30
N ALA A 399 27.44 2.53 1.20
CA ALA A 399 26.53 3.54 0.68
C ALA A 399 25.21 3.60 1.47
N VAL A 400 24.52 2.45 1.57
CA VAL A 400 23.18 2.32 2.11
C VAL A 400 23.26 1.61 3.45
N GLY A 401 23.09 2.36 4.53
CA GLY A 401 23.08 1.83 5.88
C GLY A 401 21.97 0.79 6.06
N GLN A 402 22.38 -0.47 6.19
CA GLN A 402 21.50 -1.56 6.58
C GLN A 402 21.85 -2.06 7.98
N ASN A 403 20.82 -2.43 8.74
CA ASN A 403 20.96 -2.92 10.10
C ASN A 403 20.13 -4.20 10.26
N SER A 404 20.73 -5.29 10.72
CA SER A 404 20.04 -6.54 11.06
C SER A 404 18.97 -6.36 12.13
N LYS A 405 19.07 -5.31 12.95
CA LYS A 405 18.10 -4.95 13.99
C LYS A 405 16.87 -4.24 13.45
N SER A 406 16.84 -3.83 12.18
CA SER A 406 15.67 -3.16 11.61
C SER A 406 14.46 -4.09 11.53
N GLU A 407 13.29 -3.51 11.26
CA GLU A 407 12.12 -4.31 10.94
C GLU A 407 12.30 -5.07 9.61
N ASN A 408 11.74 -6.28 9.58
CA ASN A 408 11.65 -7.21 8.46
C ASN A 408 10.34 -8.02 8.55
N ILE A 409 10.03 -8.82 7.54
CA ILE A 409 8.79 -9.61 7.47
C ILE A 409 8.54 -10.50 8.70
N LYS A 410 9.60 -11.14 9.25
CA LYS A 410 9.51 -12.02 10.43
C LYS A 410 9.08 -11.21 11.64
N THR A 411 9.76 -10.11 11.93
CA THR A 411 9.42 -9.22 13.04
C THR A 411 8.05 -8.56 12.88
N TYR A 412 7.66 -8.17 11.66
CA TYR A 412 6.37 -7.54 11.42
C TYR A 412 5.21 -8.51 11.66
N LEU A 413 5.26 -9.70 11.05
CA LEU A 413 4.16 -10.66 11.11
C LEU A 413 4.04 -11.34 12.48
N LEU A 414 5.16 -11.58 13.18
CA LEU A 414 5.16 -12.27 14.47
C LEU A 414 5.08 -11.34 15.70
N LEU A 415 5.42 -10.05 15.56
CA LEU A 415 5.55 -9.11 16.68
C LEU A 415 4.85 -7.76 16.43
N ASN A 416 5.34 -6.95 15.49
CA ASN A 416 4.95 -5.53 15.42
C ASN A 416 3.50 -5.31 14.98
N SER A 417 2.98 -6.14 14.07
CA SER A 417 1.61 -6.04 13.58
C SER A 417 0.53 -6.44 14.60
N ASP A 418 0.96 -6.88 15.79
CA ASP A 418 0.15 -7.49 16.83
C ASP A 418 0.13 -6.62 18.12
N LEU A 419 1.11 -5.72 18.29
CA LEU A 419 1.35 -4.95 19.54
C LEU A 419 1.21 -3.43 19.38
N ARG A 420 0.56 -2.76 20.34
CA ARG A 420 0.29 -1.31 20.41
C ARG A 420 1.57 -0.51 20.61
N GLY A 421 1.70 0.60 19.88
CA GLY A 421 2.88 1.46 19.91
C GLY A 421 4.04 0.96 19.04
N LYS A 422 5.05 1.80 18.89
CA LYS A 422 6.25 1.52 18.09
C LYS A 422 7.25 0.71 18.92
N ILE A 423 7.72 -0.40 18.35
CA ILE A 423 8.86 -1.18 18.86
C ILE A 423 10.09 -0.73 18.09
N GLU A 424 11.09 -0.23 18.81
CA GLU A 424 12.35 0.19 18.18
C GLU A 424 13.23 -1.01 17.93
N ASN A 425 13.82 -1.07 16.73
CA ASN A 425 14.76 -2.12 16.34
C ASN A 425 14.26 -3.56 16.64
N PRO A 426 13.07 -3.94 16.14
CA PRO A 426 12.47 -5.23 16.50
C PRO A 426 13.33 -6.43 16.05
N GLY A 427 14.16 -6.29 15.01
CA GLY A 427 15.10 -7.33 14.59
C GLY A 427 16.12 -7.71 15.66
N TYR A 428 16.43 -6.82 16.61
CA TYR A 428 17.33 -7.08 17.74
C TYR A 428 16.93 -8.33 18.52
N PHE A 429 15.63 -8.57 18.71
CA PHE A 429 15.12 -9.70 19.49
C PHE A 429 15.35 -11.06 18.79
N PHE A 430 15.72 -11.06 17.51
CA PHE A 430 15.82 -12.26 16.66
C PHE A 430 17.22 -12.55 16.10
N GLU A 431 18.22 -11.71 16.37
CA GLU A 431 19.57 -11.87 15.76
C GLU A 431 20.36 -13.08 16.29
N LYS A 432 20.02 -13.61 17.47
CA LYS A 432 20.72 -14.75 18.12
C LYS A 432 19.68 -15.58 18.83
N GLU A 433 19.65 -16.86 18.50
CA GLU A 433 18.81 -17.84 19.17
C GLU A 433 19.21 -17.96 20.65
N ASN A 434 18.22 -18.13 21.52
CA ASN A 434 18.39 -18.44 22.94
C ASN A 434 19.21 -17.44 23.78
N ASP A 435 19.30 -16.18 23.37
CA ASP A 435 19.96 -15.12 24.16
C ASP A 435 19.08 -14.70 25.36
N PRO A 436 19.52 -14.91 26.62
CA PRO A 436 18.71 -14.61 27.80
C PRO A 436 18.37 -13.13 27.96
N LYS A 437 19.29 -12.23 27.58
CA LYS A 437 19.07 -10.77 27.67
C LYS A 437 17.98 -10.33 26.70
N ARG A 438 17.94 -10.93 25.51
CA ARG A 438 16.92 -10.63 24.50
C ARG A 438 15.56 -11.17 24.88
N HIS A 439 15.49 -12.40 25.39
CA HIS A 439 14.25 -12.95 25.94
C HIS A 439 13.70 -12.08 27.08
N TYR A 440 14.60 -11.63 27.96
CA TYR A 440 14.25 -10.70 29.02
C TYR A 440 13.66 -9.38 28.49
N LEU A 441 14.33 -8.72 27.54
CA LEU A 441 13.84 -7.46 26.97
C LEU A 441 12.55 -7.66 26.15
N LEU A 442 12.39 -8.80 25.46
CA LEU A 442 11.18 -9.13 24.72
C LEU A 442 9.99 -9.34 25.65
N ASP A 443 10.18 -9.96 26.82
CA ASP A 443 9.14 -10.05 27.85
C ASP A 443 8.74 -8.66 28.38
N LEU A 444 9.70 -7.74 28.55
CA LEU A 444 9.40 -6.36 28.90
C LEU A 444 8.62 -5.63 27.80
N VAL A 445 8.89 -5.91 26.53
CA VAL A 445 8.06 -5.41 25.42
C VAL A 445 6.64 -5.94 25.57
N MET A 446 6.43 -7.23 25.84
CA MET A 446 5.10 -7.82 26.07
C MET A 446 4.36 -7.19 27.25
N LEU A 447 5.10 -6.81 28.29
CA LEU A 447 4.56 -6.21 29.52
C LEU A 447 4.15 -4.75 29.33
N THR A 448 4.86 -4.02 28.48
CA THR A 448 4.69 -2.56 28.30
C THR A 448 3.90 -2.18 27.05
N HIS A 449 3.75 -3.10 26.09
CA HIS A 449 2.98 -2.89 24.86
C HIS A 449 1.71 -3.76 24.92
N GLY A 450 0.55 -3.12 24.86
CA GLY A 450 -0.74 -3.82 24.85
C GLY A 450 -1.05 -4.47 23.49
N TRP A 451 -2.05 -5.34 23.43
CA TRP A 451 -2.44 -6.01 22.18
C TRP A 451 -3.32 -5.13 21.28
N ARG A 452 -3.13 -5.19 19.95
CA ARG A 452 -3.89 -4.35 18.98
C ARG A 452 -5.20 -4.97 18.54
N ARG A 453 -5.22 -6.26 18.20
CA ARG A 453 -6.28 -6.83 17.36
C ARG A 453 -7.56 -7.16 18.11
N PHE A 454 -7.45 -7.39 19.42
CA PHE A 454 -8.43 -8.09 20.21
C PHE A 454 -8.65 -7.30 21.51
N THR A 455 -9.82 -6.68 21.66
CA THR A 455 -10.24 -6.15 22.97
C THR A 455 -11.57 -6.80 23.31
N TRP A 456 -11.59 -7.57 24.41
CA TRP A 456 -12.75 -8.37 24.81
C TRP A 456 -14.06 -7.57 24.83
N ASN A 457 -14.00 -6.30 25.23
CA ASN A 457 -15.17 -5.44 25.22
C ASN A 457 -15.78 -5.25 23.82
N THR A 458 -14.96 -5.06 22.79
CA THR A 458 -15.44 -4.90 21.41
C THR A 458 -16.05 -6.19 20.83
N ILE A 459 -15.59 -7.35 21.27
CA ILE A 459 -15.99 -8.64 20.69
C ILE A 459 -17.20 -9.24 21.41
N LEU A 460 -17.25 -9.09 22.74
CA LEU A 460 -18.31 -9.64 23.58
C LEU A 460 -19.50 -8.69 23.71
N TYR A 461 -19.25 -7.37 23.81
CA TYR A 461 -20.28 -6.41 24.24
C TYR A 461 -20.67 -5.38 23.17
N ASN A 462 -19.82 -5.08 22.18
CA ASN A 462 -20.23 -4.28 21.03
C ASN A 462 -20.93 -5.17 19.99
N ALA A 463 -22.23 -5.36 20.19
CA ALA A 463 -23.11 -6.14 19.33
C ALA A 463 -23.37 -5.52 17.94
N THR A 464 -22.86 -4.33 17.65
CA THR A 464 -22.79 -3.86 16.27
C THR A 464 -21.65 -4.58 15.59
N ALA A 465 -21.96 -5.73 15.00
CA ALA A 465 -21.37 -6.06 13.71
C ALA A 465 -21.61 -4.81 12.83
N GLU A 466 -20.65 -3.88 12.81
CA GLU A 466 -20.59 -2.87 11.78
C GLU A 466 -20.70 -3.67 10.49
N LYS A 467 -21.85 -3.57 9.81
CA LYS A 467 -22.08 -4.26 8.55
C LYS A 467 -20.85 -3.97 7.71
N GLU A 468 -20.07 -4.99 7.37
CA GLU A 468 -18.82 -4.82 6.64
C GLU A 468 -19.06 -3.89 5.45
N HIS A 469 -18.60 -2.66 5.57
CA HIS A 469 -18.85 -1.62 4.58
C HIS A 469 -18.02 -1.89 3.33
N PHE A 470 -16.85 -2.50 3.52
CA PHE A 470 -15.89 -2.81 2.48
C PHE A 470 -15.74 -4.32 2.31
N LYS A 471 -16.16 -4.85 1.17
CA LYS A 471 -16.04 -6.28 0.86
C LYS A 471 -14.65 -6.61 0.29
N PRO A 472 -14.18 -7.86 0.45
CA PRO A 472 -12.99 -8.33 -0.26
C PRO A 472 -13.12 -8.15 -1.77
N GLU A 473 -12.03 -7.74 -2.41
CA GLU A 473 -11.99 -7.48 -3.86
C GLU A 473 -11.20 -8.59 -4.55
N THR A 474 -11.85 -9.27 -5.50
CA THR A 474 -11.23 -10.31 -6.34
C THR A 474 -10.86 -9.80 -7.74
N GLY A 475 -11.10 -8.51 -8.01
CA GLY A 475 -10.86 -7.86 -9.30
C GLY A 475 -11.40 -6.43 -9.30
N ILE A 476 -11.35 -5.77 -10.45
CA ILE A 476 -11.90 -4.41 -10.64
C ILE A 476 -13.41 -4.50 -10.82
N TYR A 477 -14.14 -3.67 -10.08
CA TYR A 477 -15.57 -3.50 -10.26
C TYR A 477 -15.85 -2.12 -10.83
N ILE A 478 -16.68 -2.07 -11.87
CA ILE A 478 -17.16 -0.82 -12.44
C ILE A 478 -18.61 -0.64 -11.99
N SER A 479 -18.85 0.36 -11.15
CA SER A 479 -20.14 0.56 -10.50
C SER A 479 -20.59 2.02 -10.58
N GLY A 480 -21.90 2.22 -10.46
CA GLY A 480 -22.49 3.54 -10.56
C GLY A 480 -23.99 3.53 -10.34
N ARG A 481 -24.64 4.65 -10.64
CA ARG A 481 -26.08 4.85 -10.49
C ARG A 481 -26.72 5.45 -11.74
N THR A 482 -27.93 5.00 -12.05
CA THR A 482 -28.81 5.55 -13.08
C THR A 482 -29.85 6.46 -12.45
N MET A 483 -29.96 7.68 -12.98
CA MET A 483 -30.84 8.75 -12.47
C MET A 483 -31.66 9.36 -13.61
N ALA A 484 -32.84 9.89 -13.29
CA ALA A 484 -33.65 10.59 -14.28
C ALA A 484 -32.90 11.83 -14.82
N LEU A 485 -32.88 12.00 -16.15
CA LEU A 485 -32.20 13.14 -16.80
C LEU A 485 -32.87 14.49 -16.46
N LYS A 486 -34.19 14.49 -16.22
CA LYS A 486 -35.01 15.67 -15.93
C LYS A 486 -35.83 15.46 -14.65
N GLY A 487 -36.18 16.54 -13.96
CA GLY A 487 -36.90 16.51 -12.67
C GLY A 487 -35.95 16.42 -11.47
N ALA A 488 -36.41 15.85 -10.35
CA ALA A 488 -35.66 15.73 -9.09
C ALA A 488 -34.41 14.82 -9.15
N LYS A 489 -33.97 14.41 -10.36
CA LYS A 489 -32.86 13.46 -10.61
C LYS A 489 -32.97 12.19 -9.76
N GLN A 490 -34.18 11.69 -9.53
CA GLN A 490 -34.39 10.50 -8.71
C GLN A 490 -33.74 9.27 -9.37
N SER A 491 -33.11 8.42 -8.56
CA SER A 491 -32.56 7.14 -9.04
C SER A 491 -33.67 6.17 -9.43
N PHE A 492 -33.47 5.40 -10.50
CA PHE A 492 -34.44 4.41 -10.96
C PHE A 492 -33.75 3.26 -11.73
N SER A 493 -34.44 2.13 -11.84
CA SER A 493 -33.96 0.95 -12.60
C SER A 493 -33.94 1.21 -14.11
N ALA A 494 -32.80 0.94 -14.74
CA ALA A 494 -32.56 1.12 -16.17
C ALA A 494 -31.70 -0.03 -16.72
N ALA A 495 -31.89 -0.38 -17.99
CA ALA A 495 -31.00 -1.32 -18.68
C ALA A 495 -29.66 -0.62 -18.94
N THR A 496 -28.58 -1.26 -18.52
CA THR A 496 -27.20 -0.77 -18.63
C THR A 496 -26.37 -1.72 -19.49
N ARG A 497 -25.38 -1.18 -20.20
CA ARG A 497 -24.46 -1.93 -21.04
C ARG A 497 -23.08 -1.34 -20.96
N LEU A 498 -22.11 -2.16 -20.54
CA LEU A 498 -20.70 -1.82 -20.51
C LEU A 498 -20.02 -2.39 -21.77
N THR A 499 -19.12 -1.63 -22.38
CA THR A 499 -18.31 -2.08 -23.51
C THR A 499 -16.86 -1.65 -23.31
N PHE A 500 -15.94 -2.60 -23.31
CA PHE A 500 -14.50 -2.36 -23.38
C PHE A 500 -14.07 -2.31 -24.84
N MET A 501 -13.39 -1.22 -25.22
CA MET A 501 -12.86 -1.00 -26.57
C MET A 501 -11.37 -1.36 -26.61
N GLY A 502 -11.05 -2.59 -26.20
CA GLY A 502 -9.71 -3.18 -26.32
C GLY A 502 -9.47 -3.84 -27.67
N SER A 503 -8.36 -4.57 -27.80
CA SER A 503 -8.07 -5.40 -28.99
C SER A 503 -9.20 -6.39 -29.27
N ASP A 504 -9.76 -6.98 -28.21
CA ASP A 504 -10.97 -7.79 -28.26
C ASP A 504 -12.12 -7.01 -27.58
N PRO A 505 -13.14 -6.58 -28.32
CA PRO A 505 -14.24 -5.84 -27.74
C PRO A 505 -15.08 -6.75 -26.83
N TYR A 506 -15.12 -6.43 -25.55
CA TYR A 506 -15.96 -7.12 -24.56
C TYR A 506 -17.20 -6.29 -24.23
N GLN A 507 -18.37 -6.92 -24.17
CA GLN A 507 -19.63 -6.26 -23.84
C GLN A 507 -20.44 -7.07 -22.84
N ASP A 508 -20.99 -6.39 -21.81
CA ASP A 508 -21.88 -6.99 -20.82
C ASP A 508 -23.12 -6.10 -20.61
N LYS A 509 -24.29 -6.73 -20.43
CA LYS A 509 -25.60 -6.07 -20.28
C LYS A 509 -26.23 -6.47 -18.95
N LYS A 510 -26.68 -5.49 -18.18
CA LYS A 510 -27.33 -5.70 -16.87
C LYS A 510 -28.49 -4.75 -16.66
N GLN A 511 -29.44 -5.13 -15.83
CA GLN A 511 -30.48 -4.23 -15.33
C GLN A 511 -30.01 -3.62 -14.00
N SER A 512 -30.07 -2.29 -13.84
CA SER A 512 -29.80 -1.65 -12.55
C SER A 512 -30.95 -1.90 -11.57
N ASN A 513 -30.69 -1.88 -10.26
CA ASN A 513 -31.72 -2.17 -9.27
C ASN A 513 -32.74 -1.03 -9.10
N ALA A 514 -33.72 -1.17 -8.21
CA ALA A 514 -34.74 -0.14 -7.95
C ALA A 514 -34.14 1.23 -7.53
N ASN A 515 -32.97 1.22 -6.89
CA ASN A 515 -32.22 2.42 -6.50
C ASN A 515 -31.26 2.91 -7.60
N GLY A 516 -31.38 2.37 -8.82
CA GLY A 516 -30.56 2.68 -9.99
C GLY A 516 -29.12 2.18 -9.92
N ILE A 517 -28.74 1.34 -8.96
CA ILE A 517 -27.35 0.89 -8.79
C ILE A 517 -27.06 -0.23 -9.81
N PHE A 518 -25.96 -0.11 -10.53
CA PHE A 518 -25.39 -1.16 -11.38
C PHE A 518 -23.95 -1.49 -10.96
N LYS A 519 -23.52 -2.73 -11.23
CA LYS A 519 -22.17 -3.22 -10.92
C LYS A 519 -21.72 -4.28 -11.93
N TYR A 520 -20.58 -4.04 -12.57
CA TYR A 520 -19.90 -4.94 -13.50
C TYR A 520 -18.59 -5.44 -12.89
N GLY A 521 -18.13 -6.62 -13.32
CA GLY A 521 -16.94 -7.30 -12.80
C GLY A 521 -17.26 -8.48 -11.85
N PRO A 522 -16.23 -9.08 -11.23
CA PRO A 522 -14.85 -8.61 -11.19
C PRO A 522 -14.14 -8.77 -12.54
N PHE A 523 -13.38 -7.75 -12.94
CA PHE A 523 -12.52 -7.78 -14.13
C PHE A 523 -11.05 -7.82 -13.73
N VAL A 524 -10.23 -8.48 -14.54
CA VAL A 524 -8.77 -8.51 -14.37
C VAL A 524 -8.14 -8.12 -15.69
N PHE A 525 -7.58 -6.92 -15.73
CA PHE A 525 -6.83 -6.38 -16.85
C PHE A 525 -5.79 -5.41 -16.31
N ASN A 526 -4.72 -5.23 -17.08
CA ASN A 526 -3.64 -4.29 -16.77
C ASN A 526 -3.83 -3.01 -17.58
N ASP A 527 -3.23 -1.91 -17.10
CA ASP A 527 -3.30 -0.59 -17.73
C ASP A 527 -4.73 -0.06 -17.93
N SER A 528 -4.88 1.04 -18.67
CA SER A 528 -6.20 1.65 -18.88
C SER A 528 -6.88 1.15 -20.15
N ILE A 529 -8.15 0.79 -20.08
CA ILE A 529 -8.96 0.39 -21.23
C ILE A 529 -10.05 1.44 -21.50
N PRO A 530 -10.17 1.99 -22.74
CA PRO A 530 -11.30 2.83 -23.11
C PRO A 530 -12.62 2.08 -22.95
N THR A 531 -13.54 2.67 -22.20
CA THR A 531 -14.77 2.02 -21.76
C THR A 531 -15.97 2.91 -22.04
N LEU A 532 -17.03 2.31 -22.57
CA LEU A 532 -18.33 2.94 -22.81
C LEU A 532 -19.36 2.32 -21.88
N ILE A 533 -20.16 3.16 -21.22
CA ILE A 533 -21.38 2.72 -20.54
C ILE A 533 -22.58 3.41 -21.16
N GLU A 534 -23.52 2.59 -21.60
CA GLU A 534 -24.82 3.03 -22.09
C GLU A 534 -25.91 2.64 -21.09
N ALA A 535 -26.88 3.52 -20.86
CA ALA A 535 -28.07 3.27 -20.06
C ALA A 535 -29.33 3.69 -20.82
N ARG A 536 -30.36 2.85 -20.77
CA ARG A 536 -31.67 3.06 -21.39
C ARG A 536 -32.76 2.71 -20.39
N VAL A 537 -33.87 3.45 -20.43
CA VAL A 537 -35.00 3.29 -19.49
C VAL A 537 -35.57 1.87 -19.54
N LYS A 538 -35.69 1.28 -20.73
CA LYS A 538 -36.30 -0.04 -20.94
C LYS A 538 -35.28 -1.10 -21.39
N ASP A 539 -34.82 -1.01 -22.64
CA ASP A 539 -33.94 -1.99 -23.26
C ASP A 539 -33.07 -1.38 -24.38
N PHE A 540 -32.18 -2.20 -24.94
CA PHE A 540 -31.26 -1.83 -26.04
C PHE A 540 -31.82 -2.07 -27.45
N LYS A 541 -33.10 -2.45 -27.59
CA LYS A 541 -33.72 -2.65 -28.91
C LYS A 541 -33.91 -1.30 -29.61
N SER A 542 -34.08 -1.35 -30.94
CA SER A 542 -34.43 -0.16 -31.71
C SER A 542 -35.87 0.21 -31.38
N ASP A 543 -36.07 1.43 -30.88
CA ASP A 543 -37.38 2.02 -30.55
C ASP A 543 -37.34 3.48 -31.00
N ASP A 544 -38.41 3.95 -31.66
CA ASP A 544 -38.58 5.33 -32.11
C ASP A 544 -38.70 6.32 -30.94
N ASN A 545 -38.95 5.81 -29.72
CA ASN A 545 -39.06 6.62 -28.53
C ASN A 545 -37.70 7.19 -28.06
N ARG A 546 -37.44 8.43 -28.47
CA ARG A 546 -36.25 9.21 -28.04
C ARG A 546 -36.11 9.36 -26.51
N LYS A 547 -37.19 9.19 -25.73
CA LYS A 547 -37.14 9.26 -24.25
C LYS A 547 -36.47 8.04 -23.60
N ASN A 548 -36.33 6.92 -24.32
CA ASN A 548 -35.67 5.72 -23.79
C ASN A 548 -34.19 5.99 -23.41
N ARG A 549 -33.58 7.04 -23.97
CA ARG A 549 -32.21 7.46 -23.66
C ARG A 549 -32.10 8.49 -22.52
N PHE A 550 -33.21 8.94 -21.93
CA PHE A 550 -33.18 10.00 -20.90
C PHE A 550 -32.77 9.49 -19.52
N VAL A 551 -31.57 8.91 -19.46
CA VAL A 551 -30.91 8.41 -18.26
C VAL A 551 -29.63 9.22 -18.04
N ASN A 552 -29.40 9.66 -16.82
CA ASN A 552 -28.10 10.17 -16.39
C ASN A 552 -27.35 9.05 -15.67
N ILE A 553 -26.05 8.92 -15.93
CA ILE A 553 -25.19 7.89 -15.33
C ILE A 553 -24.17 8.59 -14.46
N LEU A 554 -24.08 8.19 -13.20
CA LEU A 554 -23.05 8.64 -12.26
C LEU A 554 -22.17 7.44 -11.91
N LEU A 555 -20.89 7.49 -12.28
CA LEU A 555 -19.93 6.46 -11.89
C LEU A 555 -19.43 6.69 -10.47
N ASN A 556 -19.17 5.60 -9.76
CA ASN A 556 -18.43 5.65 -8.51
C ASN A 556 -16.94 5.76 -8.82
N ASP A 557 -16.24 6.67 -8.15
CA ASP A 557 -14.78 6.78 -8.21
C ASP A 557 -14.17 5.96 -7.06
N ASP A 558 -14.22 4.64 -7.21
CA ASP A 558 -13.72 3.72 -6.20
C ASP A 558 -12.18 3.76 -6.11
N PHE A 559 -11.49 4.06 -7.23
CA PHE A 559 -10.03 4.13 -7.30
C PHE A 559 -9.46 5.30 -6.51
N ASN A 560 -10.06 6.50 -6.57
CA ASN A 560 -9.55 7.65 -5.80
C ASN A 560 -10.06 7.70 -4.35
N ASN A 561 -10.93 6.77 -3.95
CA ASN A 561 -11.46 6.69 -2.60
C ASN A 561 -10.47 6.03 -1.62
N SER A 562 -9.48 6.80 -1.17
CA SER A 562 -8.46 6.36 -0.21
C SER A 562 -8.88 6.61 1.25
N PRO A 563 -8.49 5.74 2.20
CA PRO A 563 -8.69 5.98 3.63
C PRO A 563 -7.97 7.23 4.13
N LYS A 564 -8.49 7.83 5.21
CA LYS A 564 -7.83 8.95 5.91
C LYS A 564 -6.41 8.58 6.33
N VAL A 565 -5.50 9.55 6.26
CA VAL A 565 -4.09 9.37 6.64
C VAL A 565 -3.97 9.42 8.17
N SER A 566 -3.30 8.43 8.75
CA SER A 566 -2.89 8.35 10.16
C SER A 566 -1.42 7.96 10.17
N ARG A 567 -0.64 8.48 11.14
CA ARG A 567 0.80 8.17 11.31
C ARG A 567 1.12 7.54 12.67
N ASN A 568 0.11 7.12 13.43
CA ASN A 568 0.29 6.61 14.79
C ASN A 568 1.16 5.35 14.85
N THR A 569 1.18 4.57 13.77
CA THR A 569 1.82 3.26 13.69
C THR A 569 2.97 3.21 12.69
N LEU A 570 3.46 4.37 12.26
CA LEU A 570 4.48 4.50 11.23
C LEU A 570 5.80 3.83 11.63
N LEU A 571 6.19 2.83 10.85
CA LEU A 571 7.44 2.10 11.01
C LEU A 571 8.59 2.97 10.51
N LYS A 572 9.53 3.32 11.38
CA LYS A 572 10.65 4.19 11.00
C LYS A 572 11.88 3.36 10.67
N PRO A 573 12.54 3.56 9.51
CA PRO A 573 13.82 2.95 9.25
C PRO A 573 14.84 3.46 10.27
N ASN A 574 15.76 2.59 10.68
CA ASN A 574 16.85 2.98 11.58
C ASN A 574 17.93 3.69 10.76
N VAL A 575 17.82 5.02 10.65
CA VAL A 575 18.73 5.86 9.87
C VAL A 575 19.50 6.81 10.80
N ASN A 576 20.12 6.26 11.83
CA ASN A 576 20.81 7.08 12.86
C ASN A 576 22.25 7.45 12.48
N ASP A 577 22.80 6.88 11.40
CA ASP A 577 24.18 7.13 10.98
C ASP A 577 24.29 8.26 9.95
N LYS A 578 24.59 9.48 10.44
CA LYS A 578 24.79 10.67 9.60
C LYS A 578 25.89 10.49 8.54
N ARG A 579 26.93 9.69 8.83
CA ARG A 579 28.04 9.46 7.88
C ARG A 579 27.56 8.65 6.68
N LYS A 580 26.80 7.58 6.93
CA LYS A 580 26.21 6.75 5.86
C LYS A 580 25.24 7.52 4.99
N ILE A 581 24.40 8.38 5.58
CA ILE A 581 23.50 9.26 4.81
C ILE A 581 24.31 10.21 3.91
N THR A 582 25.39 10.79 4.43
CA THR A 582 26.23 11.71 3.67
C THR A 582 26.92 10.98 2.50
N ASN A 583 27.43 9.78 2.74
CA ASN A 583 28.04 8.94 1.70
C ASN A 583 27.01 8.55 0.62
N PHE A 584 25.81 8.14 1.02
CA PHE A 584 24.70 7.86 0.12
C PHE A 584 24.40 9.06 -0.79
N ILE A 585 24.21 10.25 -0.23
CA ILE A 585 23.89 11.46 -1.02
C ILE A 585 25.01 11.75 -2.03
N LYS A 586 26.28 11.66 -1.62
CA LYS A 586 27.43 11.85 -2.53
C LYS A 586 27.43 10.82 -3.66
N GLN A 587 27.12 9.56 -3.38
CA GLN A 587 27.08 8.52 -4.40
C GLN A 587 25.90 8.70 -5.36
N SER A 588 24.70 9.01 -4.86
CA SER A 588 23.54 9.29 -5.71
C SER A 588 23.74 10.55 -6.58
N GLN A 589 24.50 11.55 -6.09
CA GLN A 589 24.95 12.69 -6.91
C GLN A 589 25.87 12.26 -8.05
N SER A 590 26.89 11.44 -7.74
CA SER A 590 27.80 10.89 -8.76
C SER A 590 27.06 10.06 -9.81
N ILE A 591 26.11 9.21 -9.39
CA ILE A 591 25.26 8.43 -10.32
C ILE A 591 24.51 9.37 -11.25
N THR A 592 23.85 10.40 -10.70
CA THR A 592 23.07 11.36 -11.49
C THR A 592 23.95 12.13 -12.48
N LYS A 593 25.18 12.48 -12.09
CA LYS A 593 26.15 13.15 -12.95
C LYS A 593 26.61 12.24 -14.09
N ILE A 594 26.96 10.99 -13.80
CA ILE A 594 27.36 9.99 -14.82
C ILE A 594 26.20 9.72 -15.77
N GLU A 595 24.96 9.63 -15.27
CA GLU A 595 23.76 9.50 -16.11
C GLU A 595 23.61 10.69 -17.06
N ALA A 596 23.73 11.93 -16.57
CA ALA A 596 23.62 13.12 -17.40
C ALA A 596 24.75 13.21 -18.45
N GLU A 597 26.00 12.96 -18.05
CA GLU A 597 27.15 12.93 -18.97
C GLU A 597 27.02 11.84 -20.03
N PHE A 598 26.50 10.67 -19.65
CA PHE A 598 26.24 9.58 -20.59
C PHE A 598 25.07 9.90 -21.52
N GLU A 599 23.99 10.51 -21.03
CA GLU A 599 22.87 10.97 -21.88
C GLU A 599 23.33 12.06 -22.88
N GLU A 600 24.22 12.97 -22.48
CA GLU A 600 24.78 14.00 -23.36
C GLU A 600 25.78 13.43 -24.39
N SER A 601 26.52 12.39 -24.04
CA SER A 601 27.54 11.75 -24.90
C SER A 601 27.03 10.57 -25.72
N ALA A 602 25.90 9.97 -25.34
CA ALA A 602 25.20 8.95 -26.11
C ALA A 602 24.73 9.58 -27.42
N ARG A 603 25.46 9.30 -28.50
CA ARG A 603 25.09 9.69 -29.85
C ARG A 603 23.69 9.17 -30.16
N VAL A 604 22.79 10.12 -30.37
CA VAL A 604 21.49 10.00 -31.01
C VAL A 604 21.62 9.09 -32.25
N LEU A 605 21.10 7.85 -32.16
CA LEU A 605 20.69 7.12 -33.36
C LEU A 605 19.57 7.93 -34.02
N ASP A 606 19.55 8.00 -35.35
CA ASP A 606 18.54 8.73 -36.12
C ASP A 606 17.15 8.49 -35.51
N GLU A 607 16.69 9.52 -34.81
CA GLU A 607 15.40 9.52 -34.17
C GLU A 607 14.38 9.34 -35.30
N VAL A 608 13.56 8.29 -35.26
CA VAL A 608 12.26 8.33 -35.93
C VAL A 608 11.42 9.28 -35.09
N ILE A 609 11.66 10.55 -35.37
CA ILE A 609 10.94 11.68 -34.84
C ILE A 609 9.48 11.50 -35.27
N ILE A 610 8.66 10.90 -34.42
CA ILE A 610 7.28 11.33 -34.32
C ILE A 610 7.27 12.46 -33.30
N THR A 611 7.96 13.57 -33.62
CA THR A 611 7.57 14.84 -33.05
C THR A 611 6.15 15.05 -33.55
N ALA A 612 5.19 15.02 -32.64
CA ALA A 612 4.06 15.90 -32.79
C ALA A 612 4.65 17.33 -32.79
N GLN A 613 5.12 17.77 -33.96
CA GLN A 613 5.44 19.18 -34.19
C GLN A 613 4.22 19.95 -33.73
N ARG A 614 4.45 21.05 -32.99
CA ARG A 614 3.39 22.01 -32.73
C ARG A 614 2.83 22.38 -34.10
N LYS A 615 1.63 21.86 -34.41
CA LYS A 615 1.01 22.04 -35.71
C LYS A 615 1.16 23.49 -36.10
N SER A 616 1.76 23.75 -37.26
CA SER A 616 1.86 25.11 -37.78
C SER A 616 0.46 25.71 -37.87
N GLU A 617 0.33 27.04 -37.86
CA GLU A 617 -1.00 27.66 -38.00
C GLU A 617 -1.71 27.18 -39.29
N ARG A 618 -0.94 26.88 -40.35
CA ARG A 618 -1.44 26.26 -41.59
C ARG A 618 -1.94 24.83 -41.39
N GLU A 619 -1.25 24.00 -40.60
CA GLU A 619 -1.67 22.63 -40.29
C GLU A 619 -2.88 22.56 -39.35
N LYS A 620 -2.96 23.47 -38.37
CA LYS A 620 -4.15 23.63 -37.53
C LYS A 620 -5.35 24.03 -38.38
N ARG A 621 -5.15 24.98 -39.29
CA ARG A 621 -6.16 25.45 -40.24
C ARG A 621 -6.60 24.34 -41.19
N ASN A 622 -5.66 23.59 -41.79
CA ASN A 622 -5.99 22.42 -42.60
C ASN A 622 -6.75 21.34 -41.81
N ALA A 623 -6.41 21.11 -40.54
CA ALA A 623 -7.16 20.20 -39.69
C ALA A 623 -8.60 20.67 -39.45
N LEU A 624 -8.82 21.97 -39.17
CA LEU A 624 -10.16 22.56 -39.03
C LEU A 624 -10.98 22.44 -40.32
N LEU A 625 -10.35 22.66 -41.48
CA LEU A 625 -11.01 22.47 -42.77
C LEU A 625 -11.32 20.99 -43.05
N ASN A 626 -10.42 20.07 -42.70
CA ASN A 626 -10.65 18.63 -42.84
C ASN A 626 -11.79 18.13 -41.93
N GLU A 627 -11.93 18.68 -40.72
CA GLU A 627 -13.08 18.39 -39.84
C GLU A 627 -14.43 18.78 -40.48
N ARG A 628 -14.43 19.70 -41.45
CA ARG A 628 -15.62 20.08 -42.22
C ARG A 628 -15.90 19.16 -43.42
N THR A 629 -15.05 18.18 -43.70
CA THR A 629 -15.17 17.27 -44.85
C THR A 629 -15.34 15.81 -44.43
N ASP A 630 -16.12 15.01 -45.16
CA ASP A 630 -16.34 13.58 -44.86
C ASP A 630 -15.35 12.63 -45.55
N TYR A 631 -14.51 13.17 -46.43
CA TYR A 631 -13.71 12.43 -47.40
C TYR A 631 -12.20 12.49 -47.10
N GLY A 632 -11.82 12.93 -45.89
CA GLY A 632 -10.43 12.97 -45.46
C GLY A 632 -9.62 14.06 -46.14
N PHE A 633 -8.69 13.70 -47.03
CA PHE A 633 -7.75 14.62 -47.67
C PHE A 633 -8.10 14.82 -49.15
N PRO A 634 -8.32 16.06 -49.61
CA PRO A 634 -8.57 16.31 -51.02
C PRO A 634 -7.29 16.18 -51.86
N SER A 635 -7.44 15.89 -53.16
CA SER A 635 -6.31 15.84 -54.09
C SER A 635 -5.67 17.22 -54.29
N ASN A 636 -6.48 18.27 -54.34
CA ASN A 636 -6.04 19.67 -54.28
C ASN A 636 -7.04 20.47 -53.45
N ARG A 637 -6.56 21.43 -52.65
CA ARG A 637 -7.39 22.38 -51.89
C ARG A 637 -6.89 23.80 -52.12
N ILE A 638 -7.82 24.72 -52.32
CA ILE A 638 -7.59 26.16 -52.19
C ILE A 638 -8.34 26.65 -50.95
N ASP A 639 -7.59 27.26 -50.04
CA ASP A 639 -8.14 28.02 -48.91
C ASP A 639 -8.13 29.51 -49.28
N LEU A 640 -9.30 30.15 -49.29
CA LEU A 640 -9.42 31.53 -49.75
C LEU A 640 -8.81 32.55 -48.79
N ASN A 641 -8.56 32.18 -47.53
CA ASN A 641 -7.85 33.07 -46.61
C ASN A 641 -6.33 33.15 -46.93
N ASP A 642 -5.80 32.26 -47.78
CA ASP A 642 -4.43 32.40 -48.31
C ASP A 642 -4.36 33.45 -49.44
N TYR A 643 -5.52 33.96 -49.91
CA TYR A 643 -5.64 34.88 -51.05
C TYR A 643 -6.41 36.15 -50.63
N PRO A 644 -5.72 37.21 -50.16
CA PRO A 644 -6.36 38.40 -49.59
C PRO A 644 -7.24 39.21 -50.55
N ASN A 645 -7.15 38.98 -51.87
CA ASN A 645 -7.98 39.61 -52.90
C ASN A 645 -9.04 38.66 -53.48
N SER A 646 -9.25 37.48 -52.88
CA SER A 646 -10.19 36.49 -53.40
C SER A 646 -11.65 36.90 -53.28
N GLU A 647 -11.98 37.84 -52.40
CA GLU A 647 -13.37 38.25 -52.13
C GLU A 647 -14.07 38.90 -53.32
N SER A 648 -13.31 39.50 -54.25
CA SER A 648 -13.83 40.11 -55.48
C SER A 648 -13.81 39.20 -56.71
N LEU A 649 -13.32 37.97 -56.58
CA LEU A 649 -13.16 37.01 -57.68
C LEU A 649 -14.41 36.14 -57.84
N THR A 650 -14.85 35.93 -59.08
CA THR A 650 -15.97 35.03 -59.35
C THR A 650 -15.61 33.58 -59.01
N ILE A 651 -16.60 32.71 -58.77
CA ILE A 651 -16.34 31.27 -58.57
C ILE A 651 -15.50 30.67 -59.71
N PHE A 652 -15.66 31.14 -60.94
CA PHE A 652 -14.93 30.62 -62.10
C PHE A 652 -13.46 31.04 -62.09
N ASP A 653 -13.16 32.27 -61.67
CA ASP A 653 -11.79 32.73 -61.46
C ASP A 653 -11.12 31.91 -60.36
N LEU A 654 -11.83 31.64 -59.27
CA LEU A 654 -11.33 30.81 -58.16
C LEU A 654 -11.10 29.36 -58.58
N LEU A 655 -12.00 28.78 -59.38
CA LEU A 655 -11.84 27.43 -59.92
C LEU A 655 -10.66 27.33 -60.89
N ALA A 656 -10.40 28.38 -61.68
CA ALA A 656 -9.24 28.44 -62.56
C ALA A 656 -7.91 28.53 -61.79
N MET A 657 -7.94 29.02 -60.54
CA MET A 657 -6.76 29.03 -59.66
C MET A 657 -6.44 27.63 -59.10
N VAL A 658 -7.43 26.70 -59.06
CA VAL A 658 -7.22 25.38 -58.46
C VAL A 658 -6.30 24.53 -59.35
N PRO A 659 -5.18 24.01 -58.80
CA PRO A 659 -4.24 23.21 -59.58
C PRO A 659 -4.92 22.03 -60.28
N GLY A 660 -4.81 21.99 -61.61
CA GLY A 660 -5.36 20.92 -62.45
C GLY A 660 -6.86 21.03 -62.73
N VAL A 661 -7.50 22.16 -62.44
CA VAL A 661 -8.83 22.52 -62.95
C VAL A 661 -8.66 23.49 -64.13
N THR A 662 -9.44 23.30 -65.19
CA THR A 662 -9.49 24.20 -66.34
C THR A 662 -10.92 24.65 -66.54
N VAL A 663 -11.11 25.96 -66.62
CA VAL A 663 -12.41 26.60 -66.81
C VAL A 663 -12.41 27.25 -68.18
N ASN A 664 -13.29 26.79 -69.07
CA ASN A 664 -13.67 27.47 -70.30
C ASN A 664 -15.09 28.02 -70.12
N ASN A 665 -15.45 29.10 -70.81
CA ASN A 665 -16.69 29.86 -70.57
C ASN A 665 -17.97 29.03 -70.37
N ASP A 666 -18.08 27.82 -70.93
CA ASP A 666 -19.23 26.91 -70.75
C ASP A 666 -18.89 25.52 -70.14
N SER A 667 -17.65 25.24 -69.73
CA SER A 667 -17.31 23.94 -69.11
C SER A 667 -16.12 23.98 -68.15
N ILE A 668 -16.23 23.18 -67.09
CA ILE A 668 -15.16 22.92 -66.14
C ILE A 668 -14.64 21.50 -66.38
N SER A 669 -13.31 21.34 -66.42
CA SER A 669 -12.68 20.04 -66.54
C SER A 669 -11.53 19.89 -65.55
N ILE A 670 -11.32 18.66 -65.10
CA ILE A 670 -10.19 18.29 -64.25
C ILE A 670 -9.16 17.56 -65.12
N ARG A 671 -7.88 17.92 -64.97
CA ARG A 671 -6.75 17.22 -65.60
C ARG A 671 -6.75 15.73 -65.21
N ASN A 672 -6.86 14.87 -66.22
CA ASN A 672 -7.01 13.41 -66.12
C ASN A 672 -8.33 12.92 -65.49
N GLY A 673 -9.35 13.79 -65.41
CA GLY A 673 -10.70 13.45 -64.91
C GLY A 673 -11.83 13.84 -65.86
N GLY A 674 -11.65 14.79 -66.80
CA GLY A 674 -12.78 15.24 -67.63
C GLY A 674 -13.77 16.10 -66.83
N THR A 675 -15.06 16.11 -67.20
CA THR A 675 -16.07 16.98 -66.56
C THR A 675 -16.45 16.49 -65.16
N PRO A 676 -16.17 17.25 -64.09
CA PRO A 676 -16.44 16.82 -62.73
C PRO A 676 -17.88 17.06 -62.31
N ARG A 677 -18.30 16.38 -61.24
CA ARG A 677 -19.51 16.79 -60.51
C ARG A 677 -19.18 17.87 -59.50
N ILE A 678 -20.09 18.83 -59.36
CA ILE A 678 -19.93 19.97 -58.45
C ILE A 678 -20.84 19.79 -57.25
N PHE A 679 -20.30 20.03 -56.06
CA PHE A 679 -21.04 20.04 -54.80
C PHE A 679 -20.85 21.39 -54.12
N LEU A 680 -21.92 21.94 -53.57
CA LEU A 680 -21.90 23.11 -52.69
C LEU A 680 -22.34 22.68 -51.29
N ASP A 681 -21.44 22.79 -50.30
CA ASP A 681 -21.66 22.35 -48.91
C ASP A 681 -22.19 20.91 -48.79
N GLY A 682 -21.74 20.02 -49.69
CA GLY A 682 -22.14 18.61 -49.73
C GLY A 682 -23.42 18.29 -50.52
N ILE A 683 -24.07 19.30 -51.14
CA ILE A 683 -25.24 19.13 -52.01
C ILE A 683 -24.80 19.17 -53.47
N PRO A 684 -25.20 18.21 -54.33
CA PRO A 684 -24.86 18.23 -55.75
C PRO A 684 -25.56 19.38 -56.47
N VAL A 685 -24.82 20.15 -57.26
CA VAL A 685 -25.29 21.34 -58.00
C VAL A 685 -24.81 21.34 -59.45
N GLN A 686 -25.45 22.12 -60.30
CA GLN A 686 -25.03 22.38 -61.69
C GLN A 686 -24.17 23.64 -61.78
N ILE A 687 -23.45 23.79 -62.91
CA ILE A 687 -22.59 24.98 -63.16
C ILE A 687 -23.40 26.28 -63.11
N VAL A 688 -24.65 26.26 -63.59
CA VAL A 688 -25.54 27.44 -63.56
C VAL A 688 -25.87 27.88 -62.13
N ASP A 689 -25.94 26.94 -61.17
CA ASP A 689 -26.32 27.21 -59.79
C ASP A 689 -25.22 27.94 -59.01
N ILE A 690 -23.96 27.75 -59.42
CA ILE A 690 -22.80 28.39 -58.77
C ILE A 690 -22.40 29.71 -59.44
N SER A 691 -22.95 30.03 -60.62
CA SER A 691 -22.52 31.18 -61.44
C SER A 691 -22.65 32.56 -60.76
N HIS A 692 -23.53 32.67 -59.76
CA HIS A 692 -23.74 33.90 -58.99
C HIS A 692 -22.93 33.94 -57.69
N ILE A 693 -22.19 32.87 -57.36
CA ILE A 693 -21.40 32.78 -56.13
C ILE A 693 -20.08 33.54 -56.34
N ASN A 694 -19.80 34.46 -55.43
CA ASN A 694 -18.58 35.25 -55.41
C ASN A 694 -17.61 34.74 -54.33
N GLY A 695 -16.33 35.08 -54.44
CA GLY A 695 -15.30 34.61 -53.51
C GLY A 695 -15.51 35.04 -52.05
N SER A 696 -16.28 36.11 -51.81
CA SER A 696 -16.70 36.51 -50.46
C SER A 696 -17.57 35.46 -49.74
N GLU A 697 -18.27 34.61 -50.48
CA GLU A 697 -19.19 33.60 -49.93
C GLU A 697 -18.52 32.25 -49.70
N ILE A 698 -17.34 32.04 -50.28
CA ILE A 698 -16.63 30.76 -50.27
C ILE A 698 -15.53 30.81 -49.20
N GLU A 699 -15.27 29.68 -48.56
CA GLU A 699 -14.17 29.54 -47.59
C GLU A 699 -13.01 28.74 -48.17
N PHE A 700 -13.33 27.59 -48.79
CA PHE A 700 -12.34 26.75 -49.46
C PHE A 700 -12.98 25.90 -50.56
N ILE A 701 -12.17 25.47 -51.53
CA ILE A 701 -12.57 24.62 -52.65
C ILE A 701 -11.67 23.39 -52.69
N ASP A 702 -12.29 22.22 -52.77
CA ASP A 702 -11.63 20.93 -52.84
C ASP A 702 -11.85 20.25 -54.18
N VAL A 703 -10.80 19.60 -54.66
CA VAL A 703 -10.84 18.74 -55.84
C VAL A 703 -10.49 17.31 -55.42
N LEU A 704 -11.39 16.39 -55.72
CA LEU A 704 -11.27 14.97 -55.42
C LEU A 704 -11.08 14.17 -56.71
N LYS A 705 -10.11 13.26 -56.70
CA LYS A 705 -9.81 12.32 -57.79
C LYS A 705 -9.74 10.90 -57.24
N GLY A 706 -9.93 9.90 -58.09
CA GLY A 706 -9.75 8.49 -57.71
C GLY A 706 -10.71 8.04 -56.59
N ALA A 707 -10.18 7.29 -55.62
CA ALA A 707 -10.97 6.70 -54.53
C ALA A 707 -11.72 7.73 -53.67
N ASP A 708 -11.15 8.93 -53.50
CA ASP A 708 -11.75 9.98 -52.66
C ASP A 708 -12.98 10.63 -53.33
N ALA A 709 -13.02 10.62 -54.66
CA ALA A 709 -14.18 11.08 -55.43
C ALA A 709 -15.37 10.10 -55.38
N ALA A 710 -15.10 8.82 -55.05
CA ALA A 710 -16.11 7.77 -54.97
C ALA A 710 -17.15 8.02 -53.87
N PHE A 711 -16.81 8.80 -52.83
CA PHE A 711 -17.72 9.17 -51.74
C PHE A 711 -18.93 10.00 -52.21
N PHE A 712 -18.76 10.84 -53.23
CA PHE A 712 -19.83 11.72 -53.75
C PHE A 712 -20.41 11.26 -55.08
N SER A 713 -19.65 10.48 -55.85
CA SER A 713 -20.13 9.99 -57.13
C SER A 713 -19.41 8.72 -57.57
N ASN A 714 -20.14 7.81 -58.20
CA ASN A 714 -19.58 6.64 -58.87
C ASN A 714 -18.88 6.98 -60.21
N SER A 715 -18.44 8.24 -60.37
CA SER A 715 -17.90 8.81 -61.60
C SER A 715 -16.38 8.89 -61.48
N GLY A 716 -15.65 8.22 -62.38
CA GLY A 716 -14.20 8.30 -62.50
C GLY A 716 -13.67 9.69 -62.89
N ASN A 717 -14.57 10.67 -63.08
CA ASN A 717 -14.24 11.98 -63.63
C ASN A 717 -13.87 13.06 -62.59
N GLY A 718 -13.89 12.71 -61.31
CA GLY A 718 -13.55 13.62 -60.21
C GLY A 718 -14.69 14.53 -59.75
N VAL A 719 -14.48 15.17 -58.60
CA VAL A 719 -15.48 15.99 -57.90
C VAL A 719 -14.85 17.32 -57.49
N ILE A 720 -15.61 18.41 -57.68
CA ILE A 720 -15.29 19.73 -57.14
C ILE A 720 -16.27 20.00 -55.99
N ALA A 721 -15.76 20.11 -54.77
CA ALA A 721 -16.55 20.43 -53.58
C ALA A 721 -16.24 21.86 -53.13
N ILE A 722 -17.23 22.73 -53.24
CA ILE A 722 -17.18 24.15 -52.85
C ILE A 722 -17.79 24.25 -51.45
N HIS A 723 -17.07 24.83 -50.51
CA HIS A 723 -17.53 25.03 -49.14
C HIS A 723 -17.72 26.51 -48.85
N SER A 724 -18.94 26.90 -48.47
CA SER A 724 -19.27 28.29 -48.17
C SER A 724 -18.85 28.70 -46.76
N ARG A 725 -18.65 30.00 -46.52
CA ARG A 725 -18.41 30.56 -45.18
C ARG A 725 -19.63 30.37 -44.27
N THR A 726 -20.83 30.41 -44.83
CA THR A 726 -22.10 30.19 -44.11
C THR A 726 -22.36 28.71 -43.76
N GLY A 727 -21.76 27.78 -44.50
CA GLY A 727 -21.84 26.33 -44.27
C GLY A 727 -21.17 25.86 -42.97
N ALA A 728 -20.35 26.70 -42.33
CA ALA A 728 -19.68 26.42 -41.06
C ALA A 728 -20.64 26.08 -39.90
N GLY A 729 -21.90 26.54 -39.98
CA GLY A 729 -22.95 26.27 -38.99
C GLY A 729 -23.62 24.90 -39.09
N ILE A 730 -23.48 24.19 -40.22
CA ILE A 730 -24.23 22.95 -40.49
C ILE A 730 -23.61 21.74 -39.77
N ARG A 731 -22.28 21.72 -39.58
CA ARG A 731 -21.55 20.65 -38.86
C ARG A 731 -21.19 20.98 -37.42
N ASN A 732 -21.15 22.26 -37.03
CA ASN A 732 -21.03 22.71 -35.65
C ASN A 732 -22.31 22.49 -34.82
N ILE A 733 -23.09 21.46 -35.14
CA ILE A 733 -23.92 20.83 -34.12
C ILE A 733 -22.91 20.21 -33.16
N ASN A 734 -22.58 20.95 -32.09
CA ASN A 734 -22.16 20.37 -30.81
C ASN A 734 -22.90 19.04 -30.71
N VAL A 735 -22.20 17.91 -30.91
CA VAL A 735 -22.81 16.59 -30.74
C VAL A 735 -23.12 16.53 -29.26
N LYS A 736 -24.28 17.07 -28.87
CA LYS A 736 -24.81 17.02 -27.52
C LYS A 736 -24.80 15.54 -27.23
N ARG A 737 -23.86 15.12 -26.39
CA ARG A 737 -23.66 13.72 -25.99
C ARG A 737 -25.05 13.15 -25.78
N LYS A 738 -25.39 12.10 -26.54
CA LYS A 738 -26.73 11.54 -26.45
C LYS A 738 -26.92 11.11 -24.99
N PRO A 739 -27.99 11.58 -24.31
CA PRO A 739 -28.22 11.18 -22.93
C PRO A 739 -28.16 9.66 -22.77
N GLY A 740 -27.75 9.20 -21.60
CA GLY A 740 -27.59 7.77 -21.30
C GLY A 740 -26.33 7.14 -21.90
N ILE A 741 -25.32 7.92 -22.29
CA ILE A 741 -24.03 7.39 -22.75
C ILE A 741 -22.90 8.16 -22.06
N ILE A 742 -21.96 7.42 -21.47
CA ILE A 742 -20.71 7.96 -20.93
C ILE A 742 -19.53 7.13 -21.41
N ASP A 743 -18.46 7.81 -21.78
CA ASP A 743 -17.16 7.26 -22.14
C ASP A 743 -16.12 7.68 -21.09
N PHE A 744 -15.25 6.75 -20.70
CA PHE A 744 -14.17 6.99 -19.74
C PHE A 744 -13.06 5.95 -19.95
N LYS A 745 -11.92 6.15 -19.29
CA LYS A 745 -10.86 5.14 -19.25
C LYS A 745 -10.98 4.36 -17.94
N ALA A 746 -11.29 3.07 -18.03
CA ALA A 746 -11.26 2.20 -16.85
C ALA A 746 -9.79 1.92 -16.49
N VAL A 747 -9.38 2.24 -15.27
CA VAL A 747 -8.02 2.03 -14.78
C VAL A 747 -7.86 0.57 -14.34
N GLY A 748 -6.91 -0.13 -14.94
CA GLY A 748 -6.56 -1.52 -14.64
C GLY A 748 -5.56 -1.66 -13.50
N PHE A 749 -5.10 -2.89 -13.30
CA PHE A 749 -4.03 -3.19 -12.37
C PHE A 749 -2.68 -2.69 -12.88
N TYR A 750 -1.83 -2.29 -11.95
CA TYR A 750 -0.47 -1.86 -12.27
C TYR A 750 0.43 -3.09 -12.50
N THR A 751 1.16 -3.06 -13.62
CA THR A 751 2.24 -4.00 -13.91
C THR A 751 3.56 -3.37 -13.46
N ALA A 752 4.28 -4.07 -12.58
CA ALA A 752 5.59 -3.61 -12.12
C ALA A 752 6.60 -3.55 -13.28
N ARG A 753 7.48 -2.55 -13.26
CA ARG A 753 8.64 -2.52 -14.15
C ARG A 753 9.58 -3.67 -13.80
N GLU A 754 10.35 -4.13 -14.78
CA GLU A 754 11.46 -5.04 -14.51
C GLU A 754 12.65 -4.25 -13.95
N PHE A 755 13.33 -4.83 -12.97
CA PHE A 755 14.54 -4.23 -12.42
C PHE A 755 15.67 -4.33 -13.44
N TYR A 756 16.24 -3.20 -13.83
CA TYR A 756 17.36 -3.19 -14.76
C TYR A 756 18.64 -3.65 -14.06
N ALA A 757 19.22 -4.75 -14.55
CA ALA A 757 20.55 -5.22 -14.20
C ALA A 757 21.43 -5.19 -15.47
N PRO A 758 22.53 -4.41 -15.49
CA PRO A 758 23.41 -4.29 -16.64
C PRO A 758 24.11 -5.63 -16.93
N ASP A 759 24.22 -5.96 -18.22
CA ASP A 759 25.01 -7.08 -18.71
C ASP A 759 26.39 -6.58 -19.15
N HIS A 760 27.38 -6.72 -18.26
CA HIS A 760 28.76 -6.31 -18.52
C HIS A 760 29.52 -7.22 -19.51
N LEU A 761 28.92 -8.33 -19.96
CA LEU A 761 29.53 -9.22 -20.96
C LEU A 761 29.09 -8.90 -22.39
N ASN A 762 27.82 -8.53 -22.58
CA ASN A 762 27.22 -8.40 -23.91
C ASN A 762 26.78 -6.97 -24.26
N GLY A 763 26.75 -6.04 -23.30
CA GLY A 763 26.31 -4.66 -23.49
C GLY A 763 27.46 -3.70 -23.84
N PHE A 764 27.42 -3.07 -25.03
CA PHE A 764 28.47 -2.12 -25.45
C PHE A 764 28.43 -0.83 -24.61
N ASP A 765 27.25 -0.30 -24.34
CA ASP A 765 27.05 0.92 -23.55
C ASP A 765 27.32 0.66 -22.06
N GLU A 766 26.89 -0.50 -21.55
CA GLU A 766 27.15 -0.96 -20.19
C GLU A 766 28.64 -1.21 -19.92
N ALA A 767 29.39 -1.65 -20.94
CA ALA A 767 30.83 -1.80 -20.84
C ALA A 767 31.55 -0.45 -20.71
N ILE A 768 31.02 0.63 -21.30
CA ILE A 768 31.68 1.95 -21.32
C ILE A 768 31.25 2.82 -20.13
N LYS A 769 29.97 2.78 -19.75
CA LYS A 769 29.44 3.59 -18.64
C LYS A 769 30.01 3.08 -17.31
N GLN A 770 30.44 4.01 -16.46
CA GLN A 770 30.83 3.67 -15.09
C GLN A 770 29.60 3.20 -14.29
N ASP A 771 29.67 2.01 -13.68
CA ASP A 771 28.59 1.41 -12.89
C ASP A 771 28.88 1.60 -11.40
N ILE A 772 28.20 2.54 -10.74
CA ILE A 772 28.35 2.79 -9.29
C ILE A 772 27.02 2.70 -8.54
N ARG A 773 26.10 1.87 -9.04
CA ARG A 773 24.75 1.72 -8.47
C ARG A 773 24.77 1.19 -7.04
N THR A 774 23.90 1.75 -6.20
CA THR A 774 23.77 1.35 -4.79
C THR A 774 22.94 0.08 -4.59
N THR A 775 22.10 -0.29 -5.57
CA THR A 775 21.35 -1.56 -5.61
C THR A 775 21.88 -2.38 -6.78
N LEU A 776 22.59 -3.49 -6.50
CA LEU A 776 23.10 -4.38 -7.55
C LEU A 776 22.01 -5.26 -8.15
N HIS A 777 21.06 -5.71 -7.33
CA HIS A 777 19.98 -6.58 -7.79
C HIS A 777 18.74 -6.43 -6.93
N TRP A 778 17.58 -6.49 -7.56
CA TRP A 778 16.29 -6.63 -6.91
C TRP A 778 15.54 -7.78 -7.58
N GLU A 779 15.35 -8.86 -6.82
CA GLU A 779 14.56 -10.01 -7.24
C GLU A 779 13.23 -9.99 -6.48
N PRO A 780 12.14 -9.47 -7.08
CA PRO A 780 10.89 -9.27 -6.36
C PRO A 780 10.16 -10.58 -6.02
N LYS A 781 10.47 -11.68 -6.74
CA LYS A 781 9.73 -12.93 -6.61
C LYS A 781 10.60 -14.14 -6.90
N ILE A 782 10.94 -14.86 -5.84
CA ILE A 782 11.63 -16.15 -5.86
C ILE A 782 10.64 -17.19 -5.38
N LYS A 783 10.17 -18.05 -6.29
CA LYS A 783 9.16 -19.07 -5.99
C LYS A 783 9.80 -20.44 -5.89
N LEU A 784 9.77 -21.01 -4.69
CA LEU A 784 10.29 -22.36 -4.43
C LEU A 784 9.11 -23.32 -4.36
N THR A 785 9.02 -24.23 -5.33
CA THR A 785 7.94 -25.23 -5.46
C THR A 785 8.50 -26.65 -5.36
N ARG A 786 7.63 -27.65 -5.42
CA ARG A 786 8.07 -29.06 -5.50
C ARG A 786 8.92 -29.33 -6.74
N ASP A 787 8.56 -28.71 -7.87
CA ASP A 787 9.25 -28.90 -9.16
C ASP A 787 10.51 -28.02 -9.27
N ALA A 788 10.54 -26.89 -8.56
CA ALA A 788 11.66 -25.95 -8.51
C ALA A 788 12.02 -25.66 -7.04
N SER A 789 12.63 -26.66 -6.39
CA SER A 789 12.99 -26.64 -4.97
C SER A 789 14.12 -25.68 -4.62
N LYS A 790 14.92 -25.33 -5.63
CA LYS A 790 16.04 -24.40 -5.54
C LYS A 790 15.87 -23.34 -6.62
N SER A 791 16.25 -22.11 -6.32
CA SER A 791 16.29 -21.02 -7.30
C SER A 791 17.73 -20.58 -7.49
N GLU A 792 18.14 -20.44 -8.75
CA GLU A 792 19.41 -19.82 -9.12
C GLU A 792 19.14 -18.40 -9.63
N ILE A 793 19.88 -17.43 -9.12
CA ILE A 793 19.77 -16.01 -9.48
C ILE A 793 21.17 -15.52 -9.84
N SER A 794 21.29 -14.83 -10.95
CA SER A 794 22.57 -14.26 -11.40
C SER A 794 22.45 -12.77 -11.67
N PHE A 795 23.47 -12.02 -11.27
CA PHE A 795 23.61 -10.58 -11.50
C PHE A 795 25.11 -10.23 -11.54
N PHE A 796 25.44 -8.99 -11.94
CA PHE A 796 26.82 -8.52 -11.95
C PHE A 796 27.11 -7.55 -10.82
N THR A 797 28.35 -7.55 -10.32
CA THR A 797 28.87 -6.51 -9.40
C THR A 797 29.07 -5.19 -10.14
N SER A 798 29.22 -4.10 -9.39
CA SER A 798 29.49 -2.76 -9.94
C SER A 798 31.00 -2.45 -9.97
N ASP A 799 31.38 -1.24 -10.40
CA ASP A 799 32.74 -0.70 -10.27
C ASP A 799 33.07 -0.23 -8.84
N THR A 800 32.09 -0.24 -7.93
CA THR A 800 32.28 0.15 -6.53
C THR A 800 32.77 -1.05 -5.71
N ARG A 801 33.98 -0.92 -5.17
CA ARG A 801 34.54 -1.84 -4.18
C ARG A 801 33.88 -1.59 -2.83
N SER A 802 33.14 -2.57 -2.35
CA SER A 802 32.33 -2.44 -1.14
C SER A 802 31.90 -3.83 -0.65
N ASN A 803 31.38 -3.87 0.57
CA ASN A 803 30.58 -4.98 1.05
C ASN A 803 29.12 -4.77 0.65
N TYR A 804 28.51 -5.74 -0.01
CA TYR A 804 27.09 -5.69 -0.36
C TYR A 804 26.30 -6.64 0.53
N ALA A 805 25.17 -6.17 1.06
CA ALA A 805 24.24 -7.00 1.79
C ALA A 805 23.23 -7.66 0.84
N ILE A 806 23.10 -8.98 0.98
CA ILE A 806 22.04 -9.78 0.39
C ILE A 806 20.99 -9.98 1.48
N LYS A 807 19.84 -9.31 1.33
CA LYS A 807 18.69 -9.42 2.21
C LYS A 807 17.61 -10.22 1.52
N ILE A 808 17.18 -11.29 2.17
CA ILE A 808 16.11 -12.17 1.71
C ILE A 808 15.01 -12.16 2.75
N GLU A 809 13.78 -11.94 2.31
CA GLU A 809 12.57 -12.02 3.14
C GLU A 809 11.51 -12.82 2.38
N GLY A 810 10.64 -13.49 3.12
CA GLY A 810 9.52 -14.20 2.51
C GLY A 810 8.66 -14.95 3.50
N VAL A 811 7.78 -15.78 2.95
CA VAL A 811 6.87 -16.62 3.73
C VAL A 811 6.80 -18.00 3.08
N THR A 812 6.88 -19.05 3.89
CA THR A 812 6.70 -20.43 3.43
C THR A 812 5.23 -20.70 3.05
N GLU A 813 4.97 -21.76 2.29
CA GLU A 813 3.59 -22.20 2.00
C GLU A 813 2.80 -22.57 3.29
N THR A 814 3.51 -22.93 4.36
CA THR A 814 2.93 -23.23 5.68
C THR A 814 2.64 -21.99 6.52
N GLY A 815 3.03 -20.79 6.07
CA GLY A 815 2.82 -19.53 6.77
C GLY A 815 3.92 -19.13 7.75
N ILE A 816 5.13 -19.69 7.60
CA ILE A 816 6.28 -19.33 8.45
C ILE A 816 7.04 -18.19 7.77
N PRO A 817 7.13 -17.00 8.37
CA PRO A 817 7.89 -15.90 7.80
C PRO A 817 9.39 -16.11 8.03
N VAL A 818 10.18 -15.86 6.99
CA VAL A 818 11.63 -16.08 6.98
C VAL A 818 12.36 -14.79 6.63
N TYR A 819 13.54 -14.61 7.24
CA TYR A 819 14.42 -13.47 7.01
C TYR A 819 15.86 -13.96 7.08
N HIS A 820 16.68 -13.54 6.13
CA HIS A 820 18.11 -13.81 6.12
C HIS A 820 18.88 -12.60 5.61
N LEU A 821 20.03 -12.34 6.24
CA LEU A 821 20.97 -11.29 5.85
C LEU A 821 22.37 -11.89 5.79
N THR A 822 22.99 -11.83 4.62
CA THR A 822 24.38 -12.22 4.39
C THR A 822 25.09 -11.15 3.57
N THR A 823 26.42 -11.21 3.46
CA THR A 823 27.21 -10.22 2.74
C THR A 823 28.00 -10.84 1.59
N LEU A 824 28.30 -10.07 0.56
CA LEU A 824 29.28 -10.39 -0.47
C LEU A 824 30.33 -9.28 -0.52
N GLU A 825 31.59 -9.64 -0.77
CA GLU A 825 32.71 -8.70 -0.84
C GLU A 825 33.12 -8.49 -2.31
N VAL A 826 33.34 -7.23 -2.70
CA VAL A 826 33.82 -6.85 -4.03
C VAL A 826 35.11 -6.05 -3.89
N ASP A 827 36.19 -6.59 -4.46
CA ASP A 827 37.56 -6.07 -4.41
C ASP A 827 38.06 -5.43 -5.71
#